data_AF-A0AAV3ZAB8-F1
#
_entry.id   AF-A0AAV3ZAB8-F1
#
_cell.length_a   1.000
_cell.length_b   1.000
_cell.length_c   1.000
_cell.angle_alpha   90.00
_cell.angle_beta   90.00
_cell.angle_gamma   90.00
#
_symmetry.space_group_name_H-M   'P 1'
#
loop_
_entity.id
_entity.type
_entity.pdbx_description
1 polymer ?
#
loop_
_entity_poly.entity_id
_entity_poly.type
_entity_poly.pdbx_seq_one_letter_code
_entity_poly.pdbx_strand_id
1 'polypeptide(L)'
;MKHPSEKNKKTATKSNGDDYSEEGTFPDGSPAHSLHPNHIQNGSDSSVNNSPRGRKNRPEHTRRAYIAAADNRRTQSERRPSDKHGRLLGRRPMNPHVRSTRETANQVGHQVKAFKREHLGARSKFDFQACVKCLEDEILPGWGMSPTDDGRSQTGTEKTTGSDVLRDYEQFLKLTLRKETDESIMGSDEYIDLVSLAKRARDFEILVPDCRRRLQSCLDQHARPHLVSLKQMLAVSFPPSSQPLLHTDNEGKDAVLRTVDEYDTVSSEKAATVDQKLEDLSNTYKSYKQTLRPFAEFVRSGDSNTAQMKSCCTGLLEVCRGLENWAEQDDEYPETLMQEMDEKKGEKENLQQELKQAKLDKLEKKEKINRLRKKEAKAAQLYVQYRTSRDRLRDRLGELREKDIMLQERLHTRREELNILKESKAENPEMTPRSQALSESMNKLEASIEKLESERKITRNHIKRVESEVKQANDRAYENKVEMVTFRHQREETEKESKRQEAEIISLRERMARLDELCEKLILVRELKISPEAYRKGLRDMRRHEASKADGTQYLNDACLQAAPALGKKWRKLYFYLPFDPPRTVDKRQRDIILLDTLASRKDLTENEVATKSLEKWRTFHRHGGVLDLTLALRAIHKNGLARKIEDCYAAQLEK
;
A
#
# COMPACT_ATOMS: atom_id res chain seq x y z
N MET A 1 48.53 11.13 -46.16
CA MET A 1 47.19 10.51 -46.06
C MET A 1 46.21 11.51 -45.45
N LYS A 2 44.97 11.50 -45.93
CA LYS A 2 43.94 12.54 -45.79
C LYS A 2 43.27 12.58 -44.40
N HIS A 3 42.85 13.81 -44.02
CA HIS A 3 41.62 14.17 -43.29
C HIS A 3 41.54 14.08 -41.74
N PRO A 4 40.69 14.90 -41.06
CA PRO A 4 41.14 16.17 -40.44
C PRO A 4 40.52 16.56 -39.07
N SER A 5 41.07 17.65 -38.52
CA SER A 5 40.41 18.81 -37.86
C SER A 5 39.52 18.66 -36.61
N GLU A 6 40.08 19.07 -35.48
CA GLU A 6 39.38 19.80 -34.41
C GLU A 6 39.79 21.28 -34.45
N LYS A 7 38.80 22.19 -34.40
CA LYS A 7 39.02 23.63 -34.28
C LYS A 7 38.36 24.17 -33.01
N ASN A 8 39.23 24.66 -32.13
CA ASN A 8 38.98 25.64 -31.08
C ASN A 8 38.29 26.92 -31.57
N LYS A 9 37.51 27.54 -30.68
CA LYS A 9 37.31 29.00 -30.43
C LYS A 9 36.05 29.16 -29.55
N LYS A 10 35.92 30.08 -28.60
CA LYS A 10 36.76 31.13 -28.02
C LYS A 10 35.99 31.66 -26.80
N THR A 11 36.70 31.94 -25.73
CA THR A 11 36.27 32.72 -24.56
C THR A 11 36.17 34.21 -24.91
N ALA A 12 35.19 34.91 -24.33
CA ALA A 12 35.28 36.35 -24.04
C ALA A 12 34.29 36.75 -22.94
N THR A 13 34.86 37.32 -21.89
CA THR A 13 34.33 37.86 -20.64
C THR A 13 33.79 39.29 -20.78
N LYS A 14 32.81 39.66 -19.93
CA LYS A 14 32.49 41.01 -19.38
C LYS A 14 31.33 40.81 -18.38
N SER A 15 31.52 40.76 -17.06
CA SER A 15 31.92 41.77 -16.05
C SER A 15 30.81 42.76 -15.64
N ASN A 16 30.65 42.88 -14.31
CA ASN A 16 29.85 43.79 -13.48
C ASN A 16 28.44 43.27 -13.12
N GLY A 17 28.02 43.09 -11.87
CA GLY A 17 28.52 43.58 -10.57
C GLY A 17 27.40 44.35 -9.86
N ASP A 18 27.24 44.10 -8.56
CA ASP A 18 26.38 44.78 -7.54
C ASP A 18 24.95 44.21 -7.44
N ASP A 19 24.56 43.40 -6.44
CA ASP A 19 24.69 43.43 -4.96
C ASP A 19 23.80 44.50 -4.31
N TYR A 20 22.67 44.07 -3.71
CA TYR A 20 22.06 44.65 -2.51
C TYR A 20 21.08 43.64 -1.89
N SER A 21 21.36 43.31 -0.63
CA SER A 21 20.48 42.63 0.32
C SER A 21 19.77 43.68 1.18
N GLU A 22 18.53 43.41 1.63
CA GLU A 22 17.88 43.78 2.92
C GLU A 22 16.35 43.69 2.73
N GLU A 23 15.66 42.76 3.42
CA GLU A 23 15.01 42.92 4.73
C GLU A 23 13.91 44.00 4.79
N GLY A 24 12.71 43.60 5.28
CA GLY A 24 11.80 44.54 5.95
C GLY A 24 10.31 44.49 5.61
N THR A 25 9.58 43.66 6.36
CA THR A 25 8.33 44.02 7.10
C THR A 25 7.04 44.50 6.40
N PHE A 26 5.96 43.75 6.68
CA PHE A 26 4.52 44.04 6.60
C PHE A 26 4.12 45.46 7.10
N PRO A 27 3.00 46.08 6.62
CA PRO A 27 1.66 45.72 7.14
C PRO A 27 0.44 45.87 6.18
N ASP A 28 -0.59 45.11 6.56
CA ASP A 28 -2.04 45.39 6.64
C ASP A 28 -2.74 46.38 5.69
N GLY A 29 -3.92 45.99 5.20
CA GLY A 29 -4.81 46.88 4.45
C GLY A 29 -5.97 46.18 3.71
N SER A 30 -7.09 45.95 4.40
CA SER A 30 -8.42 45.91 3.76
C SER A 30 -8.81 47.33 3.31
N PRO A 31 -9.66 47.49 2.28
CA PRO A 31 -11.06 47.81 2.59
C PRO A 31 -12.12 47.30 1.60
N ALA A 32 -13.36 47.40 2.09
CA ALA A 32 -14.63 47.08 1.47
C ALA A 32 -15.10 48.05 0.36
N HIS A 33 -16.02 47.58 -0.49
CA HIS A 33 -17.35 48.14 -0.80
C HIS A 33 -17.81 48.03 -2.27
N SER A 34 -19.05 47.56 -2.41
CA SER A 34 -20.09 47.95 -3.40
C SER A 34 -19.89 47.48 -4.87
N LEU A 35 -20.85 46.93 -5.60
CA LEU A 35 -22.25 47.35 -5.82
C LEU A 35 -23.15 46.18 -6.28
N HIS A 36 -24.38 46.14 -5.78
CA HIS A 36 -25.59 45.57 -6.41
C HIS A 36 -26.15 46.57 -7.47
N PRO A 37 -27.29 46.37 -8.17
CA PRO A 37 -28.09 45.15 -8.50
C PRO A 37 -28.53 45.12 -10.00
N ASN A 38 -29.28 44.10 -10.44
CA ASN A 38 -30.59 44.37 -11.07
C ASN A 38 -31.51 43.15 -11.21
N HIS A 39 -32.76 43.44 -10.86
CA HIS A 39 -33.99 42.68 -10.94
C HIS A 39 -34.61 42.76 -12.35
N ILE A 40 -35.55 41.85 -12.68
CA ILE A 40 -36.78 41.94 -13.52
C ILE A 40 -37.02 40.51 -14.05
N GLN A 41 -37.96 39.66 -13.58
CA GLN A 41 -39.42 39.70 -13.40
C GLN A 41 -40.29 39.77 -14.69
N ASN A 42 -41.14 38.73 -14.83
CA ASN A 42 -42.41 38.65 -15.58
C ASN A 42 -42.33 38.65 -17.13
N GLY A 43 -43.17 37.94 -17.88
CA GLY A 43 -44.33 37.11 -17.58
C GLY A 43 -44.93 36.60 -18.90
N SER A 44 -45.75 35.54 -18.78
CA SER A 44 -47.01 35.26 -19.51
C SER A 44 -47.26 35.89 -20.89
N ASP A 45 -47.59 35.08 -21.91
CA ASP A 45 -48.99 34.73 -22.21
C ASP A 45 -49.18 33.95 -23.53
N SER A 46 -50.08 32.95 -23.48
CA SER A 46 -51.06 32.56 -24.53
C SER A 46 -50.52 32.12 -25.92
N SER A 47 -51.14 31.30 -26.78
CA SER A 47 -52.46 30.69 -26.93
C SER A 47 -52.28 29.57 -28.00
N VAL A 48 -52.86 28.37 -27.86
CA VAL A 48 -54.13 27.91 -28.46
C VAL A 48 -54.01 27.19 -29.84
N ASN A 49 -54.53 25.96 -29.84
CA ASN A 49 -55.26 25.20 -30.88
C ASN A 49 -54.66 23.98 -31.65
N ASN A 50 -55.34 22.85 -31.38
CA ASN A 50 -55.91 21.83 -32.28
C ASN A 50 -55.09 20.58 -32.72
N SER A 51 -55.25 19.49 -31.95
CA SER A 51 -55.92 18.18 -32.26
C SER A 51 -55.97 17.61 -33.72
N PRO A 52 -56.20 16.29 -33.97
CA PRO A 52 -56.43 15.14 -33.05
C PRO A 52 -55.93 13.72 -33.51
N ARG A 53 -56.28 12.71 -32.67
CA ARG A 53 -56.56 11.26 -32.93
C ARG A 53 -55.41 10.25 -32.85
N GLY A 54 -55.55 9.27 -31.93
CA GLY A 54 -54.83 8.00 -32.03
C GLY A 54 -54.81 7.04 -30.82
N ARG A 55 -55.95 6.77 -30.18
CA ARG A 55 -56.38 5.49 -29.56
C ARG A 55 -55.31 4.39 -29.27
N LYS A 56 -55.12 3.99 -28.00
CA LYS A 56 -55.54 2.68 -27.40
C LYS A 56 -54.85 2.35 -26.05
N ASN A 57 -55.69 2.20 -25.02
CA ASN A 57 -55.75 1.13 -24.01
C ASN A 57 -54.49 0.72 -23.20
N ARG A 58 -54.45 1.05 -21.90
CA ARG A 58 -54.60 0.10 -20.77
C ARG A 58 -54.51 0.82 -19.40
N PRO A 59 -55.08 0.25 -18.31
CA PRO A 59 -55.50 0.98 -17.12
C PRO A 59 -54.44 1.09 -16.02
N GLU A 60 -54.49 2.23 -15.34
CA GLU A 60 -54.03 2.46 -13.98
C GLU A 60 -54.92 1.71 -12.96
N HIS A 61 -54.29 1.26 -11.87
CA HIS A 61 -54.70 1.35 -10.45
C HIS A 61 -53.66 0.47 -9.72
N THR A 62 -52.79 0.95 -8.82
CA THR A 62 -53.09 1.81 -7.68
C THR A 62 -51.79 2.48 -7.21
N ARG A 63 -51.80 3.81 -7.12
CA ARG A 63 -50.77 4.66 -6.50
C ARG A 63 -51.42 5.28 -5.25
N ARG A 64 -50.75 5.18 -4.10
CA ARG A 64 -50.75 6.08 -2.91
C ARG A 64 -50.07 5.27 -1.78
N ALA A 65 -49.01 5.71 -1.12
CA ALA A 65 -48.80 7.03 -0.54
C ALA A 65 -47.31 7.44 -0.41
N TYR A 66 -47.09 8.75 -0.48
CA TYR A 66 -45.92 9.54 -0.04
C TYR A 66 -45.71 9.40 1.49
N ILE A 67 -44.50 9.19 2.00
CA ILE A 67 -43.45 10.17 2.42
C ILE A 67 -43.83 11.14 3.56
N ALA A 68 -43.02 11.04 4.62
CA ALA A 68 -42.63 12.00 5.67
C ALA A 68 -43.61 12.32 6.82
N ALA A 69 -43.22 12.02 8.06
CA ALA A 69 -42.55 12.98 8.96
C ALA A 69 -42.38 12.39 10.38
N ALA A 70 -41.32 12.83 11.04
CA ALA A 70 -40.99 12.59 12.44
C ALA A 70 -42.03 13.21 13.39
N ASP A 71 -42.31 12.56 14.54
CA ASP A 71 -41.93 13.09 15.87
C ASP A 71 -42.44 12.21 17.04
N ASN A 72 -41.61 12.13 18.08
CA ASN A 72 -41.93 11.91 19.50
C ASN A 72 -42.90 10.77 19.93
N ARG A 73 -42.37 9.74 20.59
CA ARG A 73 -42.64 9.51 22.03
C ARG A 73 -41.77 8.42 22.66
N ARG A 74 -41.01 8.90 23.64
CA ARG A 74 -40.28 8.21 24.71
C ARG A 74 -41.27 7.39 25.56
N THR A 75 -41.07 6.08 25.67
CA THR A 75 -41.58 5.27 26.79
C THR A 75 -40.42 4.57 27.47
N GLN A 76 -40.11 5.06 28.67
CA GLN A 76 -39.33 4.36 29.68
C GLN A 76 -40.12 3.12 30.14
N SER A 77 -39.58 1.90 29.94
CA SER A 77 -39.72 0.77 30.88
C SER A 77 -39.26 -0.56 30.25
N GLU A 78 -37.95 -0.72 30.01
CA GLU A 78 -37.36 -2.06 30.04
C GLU A 78 -36.06 -1.99 30.84
N ARG A 79 -36.22 -1.98 32.17
CA ARG A 79 -35.15 -2.36 33.10
C ARG A 79 -34.89 -3.85 32.87
N ARG A 80 -34.01 -4.17 31.94
CA ARG A 80 -33.42 -5.51 31.86
C ARG A 80 -32.57 -5.73 33.12
N PRO A 81 -32.73 -6.85 33.81
CA PRO A 81 -31.95 -7.16 34.98
C PRO A 81 -30.47 -7.25 34.60
N SER A 82 -29.64 -6.65 35.44
CA SER A 82 -28.18 -6.79 35.43
C SER A 82 -27.84 -8.25 35.71
N ASP A 83 -27.75 -9.04 34.65
CA ASP A 83 -27.17 -10.38 34.70
C ASP A 83 -25.67 -10.27 34.95
N LYS A 84 -25.31 -10.16 36.24
CA LYS A 84 -23.98 -10.48 36.78
C LYS A 84 -23.72 -11.99 36.71
N HIS A 85 -23.94 -12.59 35.55
CA HIS A 85 -23.57 -13.96 35.19
C HIS A 85 -22.59 -13.96 34.00
N GLY A 86 -21.63 -13.02 34.02
CA GLY A 86 -20.40 -13.08 33.21
C GLY A 86 -19.43 -14.16 33.69
N ARG A 87 -19.93 -15.37 34.00
CA ARG A 87 -19.11 -16.54 34.29
C ARG A 87 -18.88 -17.28 32.98
N LEU A 88 -17.61 -17.42 32.61
CA LEU A 88 -17.07 -18.35 31.61
C LEU A 88 -17.25 -17.94 30.13
N LEU A 89 -17.04 -16.66 29.78
CA LEU A 89 -16.32 -16.42 28.53
C LEU A 89 -14.90 -16.97 28.79
N GLY A 90 -14.62 -18.14 28.21
CA GLY A 90 -13.35 -18.84 28.39
C GLY A 90 -12.19 -17.86 28.29
N ARG A 91 -11.29 -17.87 29.29
CA ARG A 91 -10.09 -17.03 29.26
C ARG A 91 -9.45 -17.19 27.88
N ARG A 92 -9.30 -16.07 27.17
CA ARG A 92 -8.68 -16.06 25.85
C ARG A 92 -7.35 -16.82 25.96
N PRO A 93 -7.03 -17.70 24.99
CA PRO A 93 -5.75 -18.40 24.99
C PRO A 93 -4.64 -17.36 24.97
N MET A 94 -3.94 -17.23 26.10
CA MET A 94 -2.84 -16.29 26.29
C MET A 94 -1.55 -16.97 25.84
N ASN A 95 -0.67 -16.21 25.19
CA ASN A 95 0.64 -16.71 24.81
C ASN A 95 1.37 -17.23 26.08
N PRO A 96 1.86 -18.49 26.10
CA PRO A 96 2.51 -19.05 27.28
C PRO A 96 3.75 -18.25 27.70
N HIS A 97 4.42 -17.57 26.78
CA HIS A 97 5.58 -16.73 27.09
C HIS A 97 5.18 -15.41 27.75
N VAL A 98 4.08 -14.77 27.32
CA VAL A 98 3.46 -13.63 28.02
C VAL A 98 3.09 -14.03 29.45
N ARG A 99 2.53 -15.23 29.61
CA ARG A 99 2.15 -15.78 30.92
C ARG A 99 3.35 -15.99 31.83
N SER A 100 4.38 -16.69 31.36
CA SER A 100 5.60 -16.93 32.12
C SER A 100 6.30 -15.64 32.53
N THR A 101 6.30 -14.63 31.64
CA THR A 101 6.86 -13.31 31.94
C THR A 101 6.11 -12.61 33.07
N ARG A 102 4.76 -12.56 32.99
CA ARG A 102 3.91 -11.99 34.06
C ARG A 102 4.06 -12.76 35.37
N GLU A 103 4.04 -14.09 35.35
CA GLU A 103 4.16 -14.92 36.56
C GLU A 103 5.53 -14.71 37.25
N THR A 104 6.61 -14.66 36.47
CA THR A 104 7.97 -14.43 37.00
C THR A 104 8.11 -13.04 37.61
N ALA A 105 7.65 -12.00 36.90
CA ALA A 105 7.67 -10.62 37.40
C ALA A 105 6.86 -10.46 38.70
N ASN A 106 5.66 -11.05 38.75
CA ASN A 106 4.84 -11.05 39.96
C ASN A 106 5.51 -11.79 41.12
N GLN A 107 6.09 -12.98 40.89
CA GLN A 107 6.74 -13.76 41.94
C GLN A 107 7.94 -13.00 42.52
N VAL A 108 8.82 -12.46 41.67
CA VAL A 108 9.97 -11.65 42.10
C VAL A 108 9.49 -10.39 42.82
N GLY A 109 8.48 -9.71 42.27
CA GLY A 109 7.89 -8.53 42.88
C GLY A 109 7.31 -8.80 44.28
N HIS A 110 6.67 -9.95 44.48
CA HIS A 110 6.18 -10.38 45.80
C HIS A 110 7.31 -10.66 46.78
N GLN A 111 8.37 -11.35 46.35
CA GLN A 111 9.55 -11.61 47.19
C GLN A 111 10.21 -10.30 47.64
N VAL A 112 10.40 -9.35 46.73
CA VAL A 112 10.98 -8.04 47.05
C VAL A 112 10.09 -7.23 47.98
N LYS A 113 8.77 -7.23 47.75
CA LYS A 113 7.80 -6.55 48.64
C LYS A 113 7.77 -7.18 50.04
N ALA A 114 7.90 -8.51 50.15
CA ALA A 114 7.99 -9.21 51.42
C ALA A 114 9.25 -8.79 52.18
N PHE A 115 10.42 -8.83 51.53
CA PHE A 115 11.68 -8.36 52.12
C PHE A 115 11.60 -6.89 52.58
N LYS A 116 11.06 -5.99 51.74
CA LYS A 116 10.88 -4.57 52.12
C LYS A 116 10.00 -4.42 53.37
N ARG A 117 8.93 -5.22 53.48
CA ARG A 117 8.01 -5.18 54.62
C ARG A 117 8.67 -5.68 55.91
N GLU A 118 9.46 -6.74 55.80
CA GLU A 118 10.11 -7.41 56.92
C GLU A 118 11.32 -6.63 57.44
N HIS A 119 12.18 -6.12 56.55
CA HIS A 119 13.50 -5.57 56.94
C HIS A 119 13.69 -4.07 56.70
N LEU A 120 12.81 -3.43 55.91
CA LEU A 120 12.92 -2.01 55.55
C LEU A 120 11.66 -1.21 55.92
N GLY A 121 10.75 -1.84 56.68
CA GLY A 121 9.50 -1.24 57.13
C GLY A 121 9.70 -0.30 58.31
N ALA A 122 8.62 0.34 58.75
CA ALA A 122 8.66 1.25 59.90
C ALA A 122 9.09 0.57 61.22
N ARG A 123 8.96 -0.76 61.30
CA ARG A 123 9.37 -1.59 62.45
C ARG A 123 10.86 -1.94 62.47
N SER A 124 11.60 -1.63 61.41
CA SER A 124 13.02 -1.97 61.25
C SER A 124 13.90 -0.73 61.29
N LYS A 125 13.56 0.23 62.17
CA LYS A 125 14.37 1.42 62.41
C LYS A 125 15.38 1.10 63.50
N PHE A 126 16.65 1.10 63.13
CA PHE A 126 17.77 0.81 64.01
C PHE A 126 18.38 2.13 64.49
N ASP A 127 18.78 2.20 65.76
CA ASP A 127 19.69 3.25 66.22
C ASP A 127 21.12 2.81 65.89
N PHE A 128 21.59 3.20 64.69
CA PHE A 128 22.92 2.80 64.22
C PHE A 128 24.04 3.30 65.13
N GLN A 129 23.88 4.44 65.81
CA GLN A 129 24.90 4.96 66.72
C GLN A 129 25.01 4.10 67.99
N ALA A 130 23.86 3.69 68.54
CA ALA A 130 23.83 2.76 69.68
C ALA A 130 24.39 1.38 69.29
N CYS A 131 24.04 0.87 68.11
CA CYS A 131 24.57 -0.38 67.56
C CYS A 131 26.10 -0.34 67.37
N VAL A 132 26.65 0.79 66.87
CA VAL A 132 28.11 0.95 66.72
C VAL A 132 28.79 0.88 68.08
N LYS A 133 28.29 1.60 69.08
CA LYS A 133 28.86 1.57 70.45
C LYS A 133 28.83 0.16 71.04
N CYS A 134 27.67 -0.51 70.99
CA CYS A 134 27.56 -1.89 71.47
C CYS A 134 28.55 -2.83 70.74
N LEU A 135 28.69 -2.69 69.41
CA LEU A 135 29.62 -3.51 68.64
C LEU A 135 31.09 -3.23 68.99
N GLU A 136 31.51 -1.96 69.00
CA GLU A 136 32.92 -1.56 69.10
C GLU A 136 33.43 -1.47 70.54
N ASP A 137 32.59 -1.04 71.48
CA ASP A 137 32.98 -0.79 72.87
C ASP A 137 32.74 -2.01 73.77
N GLU A 138 31.79 -2.88 73.42
CA GLU A 138 31.37 -3.99 74.30
C GLU A 138 31.67 -5.37 73.67
N ILE A 139 31.15 -5.66 72.48
CA ILE A 139 31.24 -7.00 71.86
C ILE A 139 32.67 -7.31 71.39
N LEU A 140 33.25 -6.45 70.54
CA LEU A 140 34.56 -6.71 69.95
C LEU A 140 35.67 -6.83 71.02
N PRO A 141 35.77 -5.94 72.04
CA PRO A 141 36.75 -6.07 73.10
C PRO A 141 36.53 -7.33 73.96
N GLY A 142 35.27 -7.68 74.26
CA GLY A 142 34.93 -8.92 74.96
C GLY A 142 35.35 -10.18 74.19
N TRP A 143 35.40 -10.09 72.86
CA TRP A 143 35.90 -11.15 71.99
C TRP A 143 37.42 -11.10 71.75
N GLY A 144 38.13 -10.13 72.34
CA GLY A 144 39.55 -9.89 72.12
C GLY A 144 39.88 -9.43 70.70
N MET A 145 38.96 -8.72 70.03
CA MET A 145 39.12 -8.20 68.67
C MET A 145 39.26 -6.68 68.71
N SER A 146 40.13 -6.12 67.87
CA SER A 146 40.27 -4.66 67.73
C SER A 146 39.23 -4.10 66.75
N PRO A 147 38.54 -2.98 67.07
CA PRO A 147 37.62 -2.30 66.15
C PRO A 147 38.31 -1.63 64.95
N THR A 148 39.58 -1.24 65.12
CA THR A 148 40.39 -0.53 64.11
C THR A 148 41.75 -1.21 64.01
N ASP A 149 41.95 -2.02 62.97
CA ASP A 149 43.28 -2.42 62.57
C ASP A 149 43.60 -1.71 61.25
N ASP A 150 44.21 -0.52 61.35
CA ASP A 150 44.60 0.32 60.21
C ASP A 150 45.74 -0.30 59.38
N GLY A 151 46.11 -1.56 59.63
CA GLY A 151 47.10 -2.32 58.87
C GLY A 151 48.50 -1.69 58.84
N ARG A 152 48.74 -0.64 59.63
CA ARG A 152 49.96 0.18 59.58
C ARG A 152 51.05 -0.19 60.58
N SER A 153 50.81 -1.16 61.47
CA SER A 153 51.83 -1.67 62.38
C SER A 153 52.21 -3.11 62.03
N GLN A 154 52.94 -3.29 60.92
CA GLN A 154 53.67 -4.53 60.65
C GLN A 154 55.18 -4.24 60.56
N THR A 155 55.83 -4.20 61.71
CA THR A 155 57.24 -4.54 61.85
C THR A 155 57.38 -5.51 63.02
N GLY A 156 57.02 -6.77 62.80
CA GLY A 156 57.09 -7.80 63.84
C GLY A 156 56.77 -9.18 63.30
N THR A 157 57.82 -9.99 63.16
CA THR A 157 57.84 -11.36 62.63
C THR A 157 57.17 -12.38 63.56
N GLU A 158 55.85 -12.36 63.71
CA GLU A 158 55.10 -13.50 64.24
C GLU A 158 53.88 -13.81 63.38
N LYS A 159 53.86 -15.01 62.80
CA LYS A 159 52.72 -15.58 62.06
C LYS A 159 51.63 -16.01 63.06
N THR A 160 50.97 -15.07 63.71
CA THR A 160 49.66 -15.34 64.33
C THR A 160 48.65 -15.46 63.18
N THR A 161 48.15 -16.67 62.97
CA THR A 161 47.35 -17.08 61.79
C THR A 161 45.86 -16.74 61.91
N GLY A 162 45.47 -15.84 62.81
CA GLY A 162 44.10 -15.33 62.97
C GLY A 162 44.03 -13.86 62.60
N SER A 163 43.26 -13.52 61.57
CA SER A 163 42.93 -12.13 61.26
C SER A 163 41.94 -11.64 62.31
N ASP A 164 42.39 -10.82 63.27
CA ASP A 164 41.62 -10.31 64.42
C ASP A 164 40.58 -9.24 64.06
N VAL A 165 40.33 -9.03 62.76
CA VAL A 165 39.36 -8.05 62.26
C VAL A 165 38.05 -8.75 61.87
N LEU A 166 36.93 -8.16 62.28
CA LEU A 166 35.60 -8.62 61.89
C LEU A 166 35.32 -8.27 60.42
N ARG A 167 35.50 -9.25 59.53
CA ARG A 167 35.50 -9.03 58.08
C ARG A 167 34.13 -8.75 57.51
N ASP A 168 33.10 -9.50 57.91
CA ASP A 168 31.75 -9.37 57.39
C ASP A 168 30.68 -9.85 58.38
N TYR A 169 29.43 -9.63 57.99
CA TYR A 169 28.25 -10.00 58.78
C TYR A 169 28.16 -11.53 58.99
N GLU A 170 28.67 -12.36 58.06
CA GLU A 170 28.66 -13.82 58.25
C GLU A 170 29.61 -14.23 59.37
N GLN A 171 30.80 -13.63 59.41
CA GLN A 171 31.74 -13.84 60.50
C GLN A 171 31.13 -13.39 61.83
N PHE A 172 30.45 -12.25 61.86
CA PHE A 172 29.73 -11.77 63.05
C PHE A 172 28.69 -12.79 63.53
N LEU A 173 27.84 -13.29 62.63
CA LEU A 173 26.82 -14.31 62.97
C LEU A 173 27.43 -15.64 63.42
N LYS A 174 28.60 -16.03 62.90
CA LYS A 174 29.30 -17.24 63.34
C LYS A 174 29.97 -17.05 64.70
N LEU A 175 30.51 -15.87 64.98
CA LEU A 175 31.17 -15.55 66.25
C LEU A 175 30.18 -15.38 67.40
N THR A 176 29.02 -14.76 67.16
CA THR A 176 27.92 -14.67 68.14
C THR A 176 27.44 -16.05 68.61
N LEU A 177 27.60 -17.11 67.82
CA LEU A 177 27.26 -18.48 68.20
C LEU A 177 28.40 -19.24 68.90
N ARG A 178 29.63 -18.72 68.88
CA ARG A 178 30.84 -19.45 69.30
C ARG A 178 31.57 -18.80 70.47
N LYS A 179 31.55 -17.47 70.55
CA LYS A 179 32.22 -16.71 71.61
C LYS A 179 31.19 -16.32 72.66
N GLU A 180 31.53 -16.53 73.93
CA GLU A 180 30.71 -16.09 75.06
C GLU A 180 30.62 -14.57 75.04
N THR A 181 29.40 -14.06 75.17
CA THR A 181 29.08 -12.63 75.26
C THR A 181 28.28 -12.46 76.55
N ASP A 182 28.52 -11.40 77.32
CA ASP A 182 27.84 -11.15 78.58
C ASP A 182 26.31 -11.20 78.40
N GLU A 183 25.61 -11.89 79.30
CA GLU A 183 24.15 -12.03 79.27
C GLU A 183 23.43 -10.68 79.30
N SER A 184 24.01 -9.69 79.99
CA SER A 184 23.49 -8.33 80.03
C SER A 184 23.53 -7.64 78.67
N ILE A 185 24.58 -7.90 77.87
CA ILE A 185 24.73 -7.38 76.51
C ILE A 185 23.81 -8.15 75.55
N MET A 186 23.74 -9.49 75.65
CA MET A 186 22.86 -10.29 74.78
C MET A 186 21.37 -9.92 74.91
N GLY A 187 20.97 -9.47 76.10
CA GLY A 187 19.61 -9.01 76.39
C GLY A 187 19.32 -7.57 75.95
N SER A 188 20.31 -6.81 75.48
CA SER A 188 20.11 -5.42 75.04
C SER A 188 19.42 -5.33 73.69
N ASP A 189 18.65 -4.25 73.48
CA ASP A 189 17.98 -3.99 72.21
C ASP A 189 19.02 -3.78 71.09
N GLU A 190 20.16 -3.17 71.40
CA GLU A 190 21.27 -2.92 70.46
C GLU A 190 21.91 -4.21 69.94
N TYR A 191 22.08 -5.22 70.81
CA TYR A 191 22.60 -6.52 70.38
C TYR A 191 21.61 -7.26 69.48
N ILE A 192 20.32 -7.24 69.83
CA ILE A 192 19.24 -7.81 69.01
C ILE A 192 19.18 -7.12 67.63
N ASP A 193 19.35 -5.80 67.62
CA ASP A 193 19.41 -4.99 66.41
C ASP A 193 20.64 -5.33 65.55
N LEU A 194 21.83 -5.50 66.14
CA LEU A 194 23.04 -5.95 65.43
C LEU A 194 22.86 -7.33 64.78
N VAL A 195 22.27 -8.29 65.49
CA VAL A 195 21.94 -9.61 64.94
C VAL A 195 20.92 -9.49 63.80
N SER A 196 19.93 -8.62 63.96
CA SER A 196 18.90 -8.35 62.94
C SER A 196 19.48 -7.67 61.70
N LEU A 197 20.43 -6.75 61.87
CA LEU A 197 21.19 -6.10 60.79
C LEU A 197 22.02 -7.11 60.00
N ALA A 198 22.70 -8.02 60.68
CA ALA A 198 23.49 -9.07 60.04
C ALA A 198 22.61 -10.08 59.28
N LYS A 199 21.47 -10.49 59.85
CA LYS A 199 20.48 -11.33 59.15
C LYS A 199 19.91 -10.61 57.93
N ARG A 200 19.54 -9.34 58.06
CA ARG A 200 19.07 -8.50 56.95
C ARG A 200 20.09 -8.43 55.82
N ALA A 201 21.38 -8.21 56.13
CA ALA A 201 22.44 -8.17 55.12
C ALA A 201 22.58 -9.51 54.38
N ARG A 202 22.56 -10.63 55.12
CA ARG A 202 22.57 -11.98 54.56
C ARG A 202 21.40 -12.24 53.61
N ASP A 203 20.19 -11.97 54.10
CA ASP A 203 18.97 -12.27 53.35
C ASP A 203 18.88 -11.38 52.09
N PHE A 204 19.42 -10.16 52.15
CA PHE A 204 19.56 -9.27 51.00
C PHE A 204 20.61 -9.74 49.98
N GLU A 205 21.79 -10.22 50.43
CA GLU A 205 22.82 -10.80 49.55
C GLU A 205 22.33 -12.08 48.84
N ILE A 206 21.34 -12.78 49.38
CA ILE A 206 20.68 -13.91 48.73
C ILE A 206 19.59 -13.40 47.77
N LEU A 207 18.76 -12.46 48.21
CA LEU A 207 17.60 -11.96 47.46
C LEU A 207 17.99 -11.34 46.12
N VAL A 208 18.93 -10.38 46.11
CA VAL A 208 19.20 -9.60 44.89
C VAL A 208 19.77 -10.47 43.75
N PRO A 209 20.78 -11.32 43.97
CA PRO A 209 21.28 -12.23 42.93
C PRO A 209 20.22 -13.23 42.46
N ASP A 210 19.40 -13.78 43.36
CA ASP A 210 18.35 -14.73 42.96
C ASP A 210 17.28 -14.07 42.08
N CYS A 211 16.75 -12.92 42.52
CA CYS A 211 15.78 -12.13 41.77
C CYS A 211 16.35 -11.71 40.40
N ARG A 212 17.58 -11.19 40.36
CA ARG A 212 18.24 -10.80 39.10
C ARG A 212 18.39 -11.98 38.15
N ARG A 213 18.84 -13.13 38.63
CA ARG A 213 19.00 -14.34 37.82
C ARG A 213 17.67 -14.81 37.23
N ARG A 214 16.59 -14.79 38.01
CA ARG A 214 15.24 -15.14 37.52
C ARG A 214 14.75 -14.17 36.46
N LEU A 215 14.92 -12.87 36.68
CA LEU A 215 14.55 -11.83 35.71
C LEU A 215 15.35 -11.94 34.42
N GLN A 216 16.67 -12.16 34.51
CA GLN A 216 17.54 -12.37 33.35
C GLN A 216 17.13 -13.63 32.57
N SER A 217 16.90 -14.75 33.26
CA SER A 217 16.43 -15.98 32.65
C SER A 217 15.08 -15.77 31.93
N CYS A 218 14.17 -15.00 32.53
CA CYS A 218 12.89 -14.65 31.92
C CYS A 218 13.07 -13.79 30.65
N LEU A 219 13.99 -12.82 30.68
CA LEU A 219 14.32 -12.02 29.50
C LEU A 219 14.83 -12.87 28.34
N ASP A 220 15.79 -13.74 28.63
CA ASP A 220 16.48 -14.53 27.61
C ASP A 220 15.59 -15.64 27.04
N GLN A 221 14.75 -16.26 27.87
CA GLN A 221 13.94 -17.42 27.46
C GLN A 221 12.51 -17.06 27.04
N HIS A 222 11.98 -15.92 27.46
CA HIS A 222 10.58 -15.58 27.26
C HIS A 222 10.39 -14.22 26.59
N ALA A 223 10.86 -13.14 27.18
CA ALA A 223 10.56 -11.80 26.66
C ALA A 223 11.25 -11.53 25.31
N ARG A 224 12.58 -11.59 25.23
CA ARG A 224 13.33 -11.23 24.01
C ARG A 224 12.96 -12.07 22.78
N PRO A 225 12.81 -13.40 22.86
CA PRO A 225 12.53 -14.18 21.66
C PRO A 225 11.07 -14.10 21.21
N HIS A 226 10.14 -13.86 22.13
CA HIS A 226 8.71 -14.09 21.88
C HIS A 226 7.83 -12.83 21.92
N LEU A 227 8.23 -11.78 22.64
CA LEU A 227 7.48 -10.52 22.72
C LEU A 227 7.95 -9.50 21.66
N VAL A 228 8.12 -9.94 20.40
CA VAL A 228 8.68 -9.13 19.29
C VAL A 228 7.70 -8.98 18.12
N SER A 229 7.84 -7.99 17.23
CA SER A 229 6.86 -7.70 16.16
C SER A 229 6.60 -8.81 15.14
N LEU A 230 7.47 -9.83 15.09
CA LEU A 230 7.47 -10.89 14.08
C LEU A 230 7.65 -10.39 12.64
N LYS A 231 8.09 -9.13 12.44
CA LYS A 231 8.40 -8.55 11.12
C LYS A 231 9.29 -9.45 10.28
N GLN A 232 10.32 -10.02 10.89
CA GLN A 232 11.25 -10.93 10.22
C GLN A 232 10.59 -12.24 9.75
N MET A 233 9.53 -12.71 10.42
CA MET A 233 8.77 -13.90 10.02
C MET A 233 7.88 -13.65 8.79
N LEU A 234 7.42 -12.42 8.59
CA LEU A 234 6.67 -12.04 7.40
C LEU A 234 7.53 -12.10 6.14
N ALA A 235 8.80 -11.69 6.25
CA ALA A 235 9.74 -11.68 5.12
C ALA A 235 10.03 -13.09 4.56
N VAL A 236 9.86 -14.13 5.39
CA VAL A 236 10.02 -15.54 4.99
C VAL A 236 8.74 -16.07 4.34
N SER A 237 7.59 -15.70 4.89
CA SER A 237 6.29 -16.25 4.49
C SER A 237 5.80 -15.67 3.16
N PHE A 238 6.25 -14.45 2.81
CA PHE A 238 5.94 -13.78 1.55
C PHE A 238 7.23 -13.45 0.80
N PRO A 239 7.81 -14.39 0.04
CA PRO A 239 9.00 -14.12 -0.75
C PRO A 239 8.70 -13.02 -1.80
N PRO A 240 9.67 -12.13 -2.09
CA PRO A 240 9.49 -11.00 -3.01
C PRO A 240 9.07 -11.39 -4.44
N SER A 241 9.18 -12.68 -4.80
CA SER A 241 8.87 -13.24 -6.11
C SER A 241 7.38 -13.19 -6.49
N SER A 242 6.49 -12.83 -5.56
CA SER A 242 5.05 -12.68 -5.81
C SER A 242 4.63 -11.26 -6.23
N GLN A 243 5.55 -10.28 -6.23
CA GLN A 243 5.19 -8.90 -6.57
C GLN A 243 5.10 -8.71 -8.09
N PRO A 244 3.98 -8.19 -8.61
CA PRO A 244 3.87 -7.79 -10.01
C PRO A 244 4.93 -6.72 -10.32
N LEU A 245 5.70 -6.97 -11.38
CA LEU A 245 6.77 -6.15 -11.93
C LEU A 245 6.23 -4.86 -12.59
N LEU A 246 5.46 -4.03 -11.87
CA LEU A 246 4.93 -2.77 -12.39
C LEU A 246 5.04 -1.62 -11.37
N HIS A 247 5.95 -0.71 -11.72
CA HIS A 247 6.07 0.70 -11.36
C HIS A 247 6.31 1.12 -9.89
N THR A 248 7.57 1.53 -9.71
CA THR A 248 8.06 2.69 -8.95
C THR A 248 7.01 3.77 -8.66
N ASP A 249 6.40 3.72 -7.49
CA ASP A 249 6.07 4.90 -6.69
C ASP A 249 6.21 4.49 -5.22
N ASN A 250 7.12 5.16 -4.50
CA ASN A 250 7.59 4.80 -3.16
C ASN A 250 6.49 4.90 -2.07
N GLU A 251 5.28 5.36 -2.38
CA GLU A 251 4.24 5.59 -1.39
C GLU A 251 3.41 4.34 -1.05
N GLY A 252 3.51 3.26 -1.84
CA GLY A 252 2.66 2.06 -1.69
C GLY A 252 3.25 0.91 -0.88
N LYS A 253 4.54 0.94 -0.50
CA LYS A 253 5.22 -0.17 0.19
C LYS A 253 5.12 -0.13 1.72
N ASP A 254 4.74 1.00 2.31
CA ASP A 254 4.91 1.22 3.75
C ASP A 254 3.62 1.14 4.58
N ALA A 255 2.43 1.13 3.97
CA ALA A 255 1.21 1.36 4.74
C ALA A 255 0.85 0.24 5.75
N VAL A 256 1.27 -1.01 5.53
CA VAL A 256 0.96 -2.15 6.43
C VAL A 256 2.12 -2.62 7.27
N LEU A 257 3.31 -2.12 6.98
CA LEU A 257 4.38 -2.24 7.95
C LEU A 257 4.27 -1.19 9.05
N ARG A 258 3.47 -0.12 8.93
CA ARG A 258 3.41 0.90 10.01
C ARG A 258 3.05 0.32 11.37
N THR A 259 1.92 -0.36 11.53
CA THR A 259 1.54 -0.89 12.84
C THR A 259 2.51 -1.98 13.33
N VAL A 260 3.06 -2.79 12.42
CA VAL A 260 4.05 -3.82 12.75
C VAL A 260 5.40 -3.19 13.16
N ASP A 261 5.81 -2.12 12.48
CA ASP A 261 7.07 -1.39 12.68
C ASP A 261 7.01 -0.50 13.91
N GLU A 262 5.86 0.14 14.16
CA GLU A 262 5.56 0.86 15.38
C GLU A 262 5.66 -0.10 16.58
N TYR A 263 5.05 -1.29 16.47
CA TYR A 263 5.17 -2.31 17.51
C TYR A 263 6.62 -2.81 17.68
N ASP A 264 7.37 -3.00 16.60
CA ASP A 264 8.78 -3.42 16.64
C ASP A 264 9.67 -2.38 17.35
N THR A 265 9.42 -1.11 17.06
CA THR A 265 10.13 0.03 17.65
C THR A 265 9.83 0.11 19.14
N VAL A 266 8.54 0.10 19.52
CA VAL A 266 8.12 0.11 20.93
C VAL A 266 8.70 -1.10 21.67
N SER A 267 8.62 -2.30 21.09
CA SER A 267 9.18 -3.51 21.70
C SER A 267 10.68 -3.41 21.91
N SER A 268 11.43 -2.85 20.95
CA SER A 268 12.88 -2.67 21.04
C SER A 268 13.26 -1.65 22.11
N GLU A 269 12.52 -0.54 22.22
CA GLU A 269 12.68 0.45 23.27
C GLU A 269 12.42 -0.13 24.67
N LYS A 270 11.40 -0.98 24.81
CA LYS A 270 11.11 -1.69 26.07
C LYS A 270 12.23 -2.63 26.46
N ALA A 271 12.76 -3.40 25.50
CA ALA A 271 13.90 -4.28 25.73
C ALA A 271 15.11 -3.49 26.25
N ALA A 272 15.49 -2.42 25.54
CA ALA A 272 16.61 -1.56 25.94
C ALA A 272 16.39 -0.90 27.32
N THR A 273 15.17 -0.46 27.62
CA THR A 273 14.83 0.14 28.92
C THR A 273 14.98 -0.88 30.06
N VAL A 274 14.52 -2.12 29.87
CA VAL A 274 14.64 -3.16 30.88
C VAL A 274 16.10 -3.57 31.10
N ASP A 275 16.88 -3.66 30.02
CA ASP A 275 18.30 -3.98 30.06
C ASP A 275 19.10 -2.91 30.80
N GLN A 276 18.84 -1.64 30.50
CA GLN A 276 19.47 -0.51 31.22
C GLN A 276 19.18 -0.60 32.72
N LYS A 277 17.93 -0.84 33.11
CA LYS A 277 17.55 -0.96 34.53
C LYS A 277 18.19 -2.15 35.23
N LEU A 278 18.40 -3.27 34.55
CA LEU A 278 19.13 -4.41 35.11
C LEU A 278 20.62 -4.11 35.28
N GLU A 279 21.23 -3.33 34.38
CA GLU A 279 22.61 -2.90 34.53
C GLU A 279 22.76 -1.88 35.66
N ASP A 280 21.86 -0.91 35.76
CA ASP A 280 21.81 0.07 36.86
C ASP A 280 21.65 -0.63 38.21
N LEU A 281 20.77 -1.63 38.29
CA LEU A 281 20.63 -2.50 39.47
C LEU A 281 21.94 -3.23 39.80
N SER A 282 22.64 -3.71 38.78
CA SER A 282 23.92 -4.41 38.95
C SER A 282 25.00 -3.50 39.52
N ASN A 283 25.04 -2.26 39.06
CA ASN A 283 25.98 -1.25 39.54
C ASN A 283 25.64 -0.82 40.98
N THR A 284 24.36 -0.62 41.27
CA THR A 284 23.89 -0.31 42.63
C THR A 284 24.23 -1.44 43.61
N TYR A 285 24.00 -2.70 43.21
CA TYR A 285 24.32 -3.86 44.04
C TYR A 285 25.83 -4.07 44.24
N LYS A 286 26.65 -3.82 43.21
CA LYS A 286 28.12 -3.84 43.34
C LYS A 286 28.60 -2.79 44.35
N SER A 287 28.05 -1.58 44.30
CA SER A 287 28.37 -0.51 45.27
C SER A 287 27.98 -0.92 46.69
N TYR A 288 26.78 -1.47 46.89
CA TYR A 288 26.36 -2.02 48.18
C TYR A 288 27.29 -3.15 48.67
N LYS A 289 27.74 -4.04 47.78
CA LYS A 289 28.63 -5.13 48.18
C LYS A 289 29.99 -4.64 48.69
N GLN A 290 30.45 -3.49 48.20
CA GLN A 290 31.69 -2.88 48.67
C GLN A 290 31.56 -2.31 50.09
N THR A 291 30.35 -1.90 50.51
CA THR A 291 30.10 -1.34 51.85
C THR A 291 29.85 -2.41 52.93
N LEU A 292 29.76 -3.69 52.55
CA LEU A 292 29.56 -4.81 53.48
C LEU A 292 30.78 -5.17 54.32
N ARG A 293 31.98 -4.72 53.91
CA ARG A 293 33.25 -5.12 54.52
C ARG A 293 34.09 -3.88 54.84
N PRO A 294 34.59 -3.74 56.09
CA PRO A 294 34.35 -4.58 57.28
C PRO A 294 32.93 -4.40 57.86
N PHE A 295 32.45 -5.35 58.68
CA PHE A 295 31.09 -5.28 59.24
C PHE A 295 30.88 -4.07 60.17
N ALA A 296 31.91 -3.65 60.90
CA ALA A 296 31.85 -2.44 61.72
C ALA A 296 31.52 -1.19 60.88
N GLU A 297 32.15 -1.06 59.71
CA GLU A 297 31.86 0.03 58.77
C GLU A 297 30.45 -0.10 58.17
N PHE A 298 29.97 -1.32 57.95
CA PHE A 298 28.59 -1.56 57.51
C PHE A 298 27.56 -1.05 58.53
N VAL A 299 27.80 -1.24 59.83
CA VAL A 299 26.93 -0.73 60.91
C VAL A 299 27.04 0.78 61.02
N ARG A 300 28.26 1.34 60.97
CA ARG A 300 28.53 2.78 61.00
C ARG A 300 27.87 3.55 59.86
N SER A 301 27.91 2.99 58.66
CA SER A 301 27.27 3.53 57.45
C SER A 301 25.84 2.99 57.24
N GLY A 302 25.17 2.53 58.30
CA GLY A 302 23.92 1.80 58.24
C GLY A 302 22.75 2.51 57.54
N ASP A 303 22.64 3.84 57.67
CA ASP A 303 21.64 4.65 56.96
C ASP A 303 21.87 4.64 55.45
N SER A 304 23.12 4.83 55.02
CA SER A 304 23.54 4.77 53.61
C SER A 304 23.27 3.38 53.03
N ASN A 305 23.64 2.33 53.75
CA ASN A 305 23.41 0.94 53.35
C ASN A 305 21.91 0.62 53.25
N THR A 306 21.10 1.12 54.18
CA THR A 306 19.64 0.97 54.14
C THR A 306 19.04 1.71 52.93
N ALA A 307 19.56 2.88 52.58
CA ALA A 307 19.16 3.61 51.37
C ALA A 307 19.54 2.86 50.09
N GLN A 308 20.74 2.28 50.02
CA GLN A 308 21.18 1.45 48.89
C GLN A 308 20.33 0.17 48.75
N MET A 309 19.99 -0.51 49.85
CA MET A 309 19.07 -1.65 49.84
C MET A 309 17.70 -1.24 49.27
N LYS A 310 17.15 -0.11 49.75
CA LYS A 310 15.89 0.44 49.22
C LYS A 310 15.98 0.74 47.73
N SER A 311 17.09 1.32 47.27
CA SER A 311 17.35 1.61 45.86
C SER A 311 17.34 0.33 45.02
N CYS A 312 18.07 -0.70 45.41
CA CYS A 312 18.08 -2.00 44.72
C CYS A 312 16.68 -2.65 44.69
N CYS A 313 15.95 -2.64 45.82
CA CYS A 313 14.59 -3.17 45.84
C CYS A 313 13.65 -2.39 44.91
N THR A 314 13.81 -1.07 44.82
CA THR A 314 13.04 -0.25 43.88
C THR A 314 13.42 -0.57 42.44
N GLY A 315 14.71 -0.69 42.11
CA GLY A 315 15.19 -1.10 40.79
C GLY A 315 14.65 -2.47 40.36
N LEU A 316 14.65 -3.47 41.25
CA LEU A 316 14.04 -4.78 40.99
C LEU A 316 12.54 -4.68 40.68
N LEU A 317 11.79 -3.87 41.44
CA LEU A 317 10.36 -3.67 41.21
C LEU A 317 10.08 -2.92 39.90
N GLU A 318 10.95 -1.97 39.53
CA GLU A 318 10.85 -1.27 38.26
C GLU A 318 11.11 -2.17 37.06
N VAL A 319 12.07 -3.10 37.15
CA VAL A 319 12.30 -4.14 36.14
C VAL A 319 11.07 -5.04 36.03
N CYS A 320 10.50 -5.50 37.15
CA CYS A 320 9.27 -6.31 37.15
C CYS A 320 8.12 -5.58 36.44
N ARG A 321 7.90 -4.30 36.77
CA ARG A 321 6.87 -3.47 36.13
C ARG A 321 7.13 -3.27 34.63
N GLY A 322 8.39 -3.09 34.24
CA GLY A 322 8.78 -2.99 32.83
C GLY A 322 8.41 -4.24 32.05
N LEU A 323 8.69 -5.42 32.60
CA LEU A 323 8.32 -6.72 32.03
C LEU A 323 6.80 -6.94 31.99
N GLU A 324 6.08 -6.57 33.05
CA GLU A 324 4.61 -6.68 33.10
C GLU A 324 3.94 -5.82 32.02
N ASN A 325 4.36 -4.55 31.90
CA ASN A 325 3.85 -3.63 30.88
C ASN A 325 4.15 -4.13 29.47
N TRP A 326 5.37 -4.66 29.22
CA TRP A 326 5.73 -5.20 27.91
C TRP A 326 4.88 -6.43 27.58
N ALA A 327 4.71 -7.35 28.54
CA ALA A 327 3.87 -8.52 28.37
C ALA A 327 2.38 -8.16 28.16
N GLU A 328 1.89 -7.09 28.79
CA GLU A 328 0.52 -6.59 28.59
C GLU A 328 0.31 -6.00 27.20
N GLN A 329 1.25 -5.19 26.72
CA GLN A 329 1.19 -4.66 25.35
C GLN A 329 1.22 -5.77 24.30
N ASP A 330 2.04 -6.82 24.50
CA ASP A 330 2.09 -7.97 23.60
C ASP A 330 0.78 -8.79 23.60
N ASP A 331 0.09 -8.86 24.74
CA ASP A 331 -1.20 -9.53 24.91
C ASP A 331 -2.35 -8.78 24.20
N GLU A 332 -2.27 -7.44 24.17
CA GLU A 332 -3.25 -6.55 23.52
C GLU A 332 -3.03 -6.42 22.00
N TYR A 333 -1.80 -6.60 21.53
CA TYR A 333 -1.42 -6.43 20.12
C TYR A 333 -2.24 -7.25 19.11
N PRO A 334 -2.64 -8.51 19.37
CA PRO A 334 -3.54 -9.25 18.47
C PRO A 334 -4.90 -8.58 18.24
N GLU A 335 -5.38 -7.78 19.20
CA GLU A 335 -6.63 -7.03 19.06
C GLU A 335 -6.43 -5.74 18.25
N THR A 336 -5.29 -5.06 18.40
CA THR A 336 -4.96 -3.91 17.55
C THR A 336 -4.84 -4.33 16.08
N LEU A 337 -4.26 -5.51 15.82
CA LEU A 337 -4.24 -6.11 14.48
C LEU A 337 -5.64 -6.42 13.95
N MET A 338 -6.59 -6.84 14.80
CA MET A 338 -7.98 -7.04 14.37
C MET A 338 -8.69 -5.74 14.01
N GLN A 339 -8.49 -4.68 14.80
CA GLN A 339 -9.05 -3.37 14.51
C GLN A 339 -8.56 -2.86 13.15
N GLU A 340 -7.25 -2.94 12.90
CA GLU A 340 -6.67 -2.56 11.61
C GLU A 340 -7.23 -3.41 10.45
N MET A 341 -7.35 -4.74 10.62
CA MET A 341 -7.97 -5.60 9.61
C MET A 341 -9.41 -5.18 9.29
N ASP A 342 -10.20 -4.83 10.30
CA ASP A 342 -11.59 -4.43 10.10
C ASP A 342 -11.69 -3.04 9.42
N GLU A 343 -10.78 -2.12 9.74
CA GLU A 343 -10.63 -0.86 8.99
C GLU A 343 -10.30 -1.10 7.52
N LYS A 344 -9.35 -2.00 7.22
CA LYS A 344 -8.98 -2.35 5.84
C LYS A 344 -10.09 -3.08 5.09
N LYS A 345 -10.90 -3.91 5.76
CA LYS A 345 -12.12 -4.47 5.16
C LYS A 345 -13.13 -3.36 4.83
N GLY A 346 -13.33 -2.40 5.72
CA GLY A 346 -14.19 -1.23 5.46
C GLY A 346 -13.72 -0.42 4.25
N GLU A 347 -12.41 -0.15 4.15
CA GLU A 347 -11.80 0.49 2.96
C GLU A 347 -12.05 -0.34 1.68
N LYS A 348 -11.92 -1.66 1.74
CA LYS A 348 -12.19 -2.55 0.61
C LYS A 348 -13.65 -2.50 0.17
N GLU A 349 -14.59 -2.48 1.11
CA GLU A 349 -16.01 -2.36 0.81
C GLU A 349 -16.33 -1.03 0.10
N ASN A 350 -15.70 0.07 0.52
CA ASN A 350 -15.82 1.36 -0.16
C ASN A 350 -15.27 1.30 -1.59
N LEU A 351 -14.07 0.76 -1.80
CA LEU A 351 -13.49 0.56 -3.14
C LEU A 351 -14.35 -0.36 -4.01
N GLN A 352 -15.02 -1.36 -3.41
CA GLN A 352 -15.93 -2.24 -4.14
C GLN A 352 -17.18 -1.50 -4.61
N GLN A 353 -17.68 -0.51 -3.85
CA GLN A 353 -18.77 0.36 -4.27
C GLN A 353 -18.32 1.29 -5.40
N GLU A 354 -17.17 1.93 -5.28
CA GLU A 354 -16.56 2.75 -6.35
C GLU A 354 -16.36 1.95 -7.64
N LEU A 355 -15.86 0.72 -7.53
CA LEU A 355 -15.68 -0.19 -8.67
C LEU A 355 -17.01 -0.53 -9.36
N LYS A 356 -18.10 -0.69 -8.60
CA LYS A 356 -19.44 -0.91 -9.16
C LYS A 356 -19.92 0.32 -9.91
N GLN A 357 -19.72 1.52 -9.36
CA GLN A 357 -20.09 2.78 -10.00
C GLN A 357 -19.29 3.00 -11.29
N ALA A 358 -17.97 2.87 -11.26
CA ALA A 358 -17.11 3.04 -12.44
C ALA A 358 -17.47 2.06 -13.58
N LYS A 359 -17.88 0.82 -13.25
CA LYS A 359 -18.39 -0.15 -14.24
C LYS A 359 -19.71 0.30 -14.86
N LEU A 360 -20.61 0.85 -14.06
CA LEU A 360 -21.91 1.34 -14.53
C LEU A 360 -21.72 2.52 -15.48
N ASP A 361 -20.90 3.50 -15.10
CA ASP A 361 -20.60 4.65 -15.95
C ASP A 361 -19.91 4.23 -17.27
N LYS A 362 -19.02 3.23 -17.22
CA LYS A 362 -18.38 2.67 -18.43
C LYS A 362 -19.41 2.07 -19.38
N LEU A 363 -20.42 1.38 -18.86
CA LEU A 363 -21.52 0.82 -19.66
C LEU A 363 -22.35 1.95 -20.29
N GLU A 364 -22.68 2.99 -19.54
CA GLU A 364 -23.40 4.15 -20.06
C GLU A 364 -22.63 4.86 -21.19
N LYS A 365 -21.33 5.08 -21.01
CA LYS A 365 -20.47 5.65 -22.06
C LYS A 365 -20.42 4.75 -23.31
N LYS A 366 -20.34 3.43 -23.13
CA LYS A 366 -20.38 2.45 -24.24
C LYS A 366 -21.71 2.52 -25.02
N GLU A 367 -22.83 2.66 -24.32
CA GLU A 367 -24.13 2.89 -24.97
C GLU A 367 -24.17 4.22 -25.73
N LYS A 368 -23.66 5.31 -25.13
CA LYS A 368 -23.58 6.63 -25.78
C LYS A 368 -22.73 6.59 -27.05
N ILE A 369 -21.58 5.89 -27.04
CA ILE A 369 -20.74 5.66 -28.22
C ILE A 369 -21.54 4.95 -29.32
N ASN A 370 -22.30 3.90 -28.97
CA ASN A 370 -23.14 3.20 -29.95
C ASN A 370 -24.25 4.09 -30.53
N ARG A 371 -24.88 4.94 -29.71
CA ARG A 371 -25.88 5.92 -30.17
C ARG A 371 -25.26 6.94 -31.11
N LEU A 372 -24.07 7.45 -30.80
CA LEU A 372 -23.33 8.40 -31.65
C LEU A 372 -22.93 7.77 -32.99
N ARG A 373 -22.43 6.53 -32.99
CA ARG A 373 -22.12 5.78 -34.23
C ARG A 373 -23.34 5.66 -35.16
N LYS A 374 -24.53 5.37 -34.60
CA LYS A 374 -25.78 5.31 -35.38
C LYS A 374 -26.15 6.67 -35.98
N LYS A 375 -26.00 7.77 -35.21
CA LYS A 375 -26.27 9.14 -35.68
C LYS A 375 -25.28 9.57 -36.78
N GLU A 376 -23.99 9.29 -36.58
CA GLU A 376 -22.93 9.54 -37.56
C GLU A 376 -23.19 8.80 -38.88
N ALA A 377 -23.54 7.50 -38.82
CA ALA A 377 -23.87 6.72 -40.01
C ALA A 377 -25.09 7.29 -40.76
N LYS A 378 -26.12 7.74 -40.03
CA LYS A 378 -27.30 8.38 -40.62
C LYS A 378 -26.95 9.71 -41.30
N ALA A 379 -26.16 10.57 -40.65
CA ALA A 379 -25.69 11.82 -41.24
C ALA A 379 -24.82 11.59 -42.48
N ALA A 380 -23.93 10.59 -42.45
CA ALA A 380 -23.12 10.20 -43.60
C ALA A 380 -23.98 9.72 -44.79
N GLN A 381 -25.00 8.91 -44.53
CA GLN A 381 -25.94 8.46 -45.56
C GLN A 381 -26.70 9.63 -46.19
N LEU A 382 -27.24 10.54 -45.37
CA LEU A 382 -27.94 11.74 -45.84
C LEU A 382 -27.02 12.66 -46.63
N TYR A 383 -25.77 12.86 -46.19
CA TYR A 383 -24.77 13.62 -46.93
C TYR A 383 -24.55 13.06 -48.35
N VAL A 384 -24.35 11.75 -48.47
CA VAL A 384 -24.16 11.09 -49.78
C VAL A 384 -25.42 11.25 -50.65
N GLN A 385 -26.61 11.10 -50.07
CA GLN A 385 -27.87 11.27 -50.78
C GLN A 385 -28.05 12.71 -51.32
N TYR A 386 -27.80 13.73 -50.49
CA TYR A 386 -27.93 15.13 -50.92
C TYR A 386 -26.83 15.55 -51.88
N ARG A 387 -25.60 15.03 -51.72
CA ARG A 387 -24.50 15.24 -52.66
C ARG A 387 -24.84 14.68 -54.04
N THR A 388 -25.31 13.44 -54.12
CA THR A 388 -25.70 12.82 -55.40
C THR A 388 -26.90 13.52 -56.03
N SER A 389 -27.88 13.94 -55.23
CA SER A 389 -29.00 14.77 -55.72
C SER A 389 -28.53 16.12 -56.26
N ARG A 390 -27.61 16.79 -55.58
CA ARG A 390 -27.02 18.06 -56.02
C ARG A 390 -26.27 17.90 -57.34
N ASP A 391 -25.49 16.82 -57.47
CA ASP A 391 -24.71 16.55 -58.69
C ASP A 391 -25.66 16.31 -59.88
N ARG A 392 -26.73 15.51 -59.71
CA ARG A 392 -27.78 15.34 -60.73
C ARG A 392 -28.48 16.64 -61.11
N LEU A 393 -28.79 17.50 -60.12
CA LEU A 393 -29.41 18.80 -60.38
C LEU A 393 -28.46 19.76 -61.10
N ARG A 394 -27.14 19.68 -60.83
CA ARG A 394 -26.12 20.43 -61.59
C ARG A 394 -26.04 19.97 -63.03
N ASP A 395 -26.07 18.67 -63.29
CA ASP A 395 -26.06 18.12 -64.65
C ASP A 395 -27.29 18.62 -65.42
N ARG A 396 -28.49 18.50 -64.83
CA ARG A 396 -29.74 19.02 -65.39
C ARG A 396 -29.71 20.54 -65.59
N LEU A 397 -29.09 21.29 -64.69
CA LEU A 397 -28.90 22.74 -64.85
C LEU A 397 -28.00 23.07 -66.04
N GLY A 398 -26.95 22.27 -66.25
CA GLY A 398 -26.08 22.34 -67.43
C GLY A 398 -26.86 22.14 -68.72
N GLU A 399 -27.65 21.06 -68.80
CA GLU A 399 -28.52 20.76 -69.95
C GLU A 399 -29.51 21.90 -70.24
N LEU A 400 -30.14 22.47 -69.21
CA LEU A 400 -31.08 23.58 -69.38
C LEU A 400 -30.39 24.87 -69.83
N ARG A 401 -29.16 25.14 -69.37
CA ARG A 401 -28.37 26.29 -69.81
C ARG A 401 -27.94 26.14 -71.26
N GLU A 402 -27.52 24.95 -71.67
CA GLU A 402 -27.24 24.64 -73.08
C GLU A 402 -28.48 24.82 -73.96
N LYS A 403 -29.66 24.37 -73.48
CA LYS A 403 -30.94 24.63 -74.16
C LYS A 403 -31.26 26.12 -74.27
N ASP A 404 -31.04 26.93 -73.24
CA ASP A 404 -31.25 28.40 -73.29
C ASP A 404 -30.32 29.07 -74.30
N ILE A 405 -29.06 28.62 -74.38
CA ILE A 405 -28.08 29.08 -75.39
C ILE A 405 -28.56 28.72 -76.80
N MET A 406 -28.92 27.46 -77.06
CA MET A 406 -29.43 27.04 -78.37
C MET A 406 -30.71 27.80 -78.78
N LEU A 407 -31.62 28.05 -77.84
CA LEU A 407 -32.83 28.85 -78.09
C LEU A 407 -32.48 30.32 -78.37
N GLN A 408 -31.47 30.86 -77.70
CA GLN A 408 -30.96 32.22 -77.92
C GLN A 408 -30.31 32.36 -79.31
N GLU A 409 -29.49 31.40 -79.71
CA GLU A 409 -28.89 31.35 -81.06
C GLU A 409 -29.97 31.24 -82.13
N ARG A 410 -30.92 30.31 -81.98
CA ARG A 410 -32.07 30.19 -82.92
C ARG A 410 -32.90 31.47 -82.99
N LEU A 411 -33.14 32.14 -81.87
CA LEU A 411 -33.82 33.44 -81.85
C LEU A 411 -33.02 34.50 -82.59
N HIS A 412 -31.69 34.50 -82.43
CA HIS A 412 -30.82 35.45 -83.12
C HIS A 412 -30.89 35.24 -84.64
N THR A 413 -30.71 33.99 -85.11
CA THR A 413 -30.82 33.64 -86.53
C THR A 413 -32.19 33.99 -87.11
N ARG A 414 -33.29 33.68 -86.39
CA ARG A 414 -34.65 34.03 -86.86
C ARG A 414 -34.92 35.52 -86.89
N ARG A 415 -34.34 36.30 -85.97
CA ARG A 415 -34.43 37.76 -85.99
C ARG A 415 -33.61 38.38 -87.12
N GLU A 416 -32.45 37.81 -87.44
CA GLU A 416 -31.65 38.19 -88.61
C GLU A 416 -32.40 37.90 -89.91
N GLU A 417 -32.97 36.69 -90.06
CA GLU A 417 -33.83 36.33 -91.19
C GLU A 417 -35.02 37.29 -91.34
N LEU A 418 -35.67 37.64 -90.22
CA LEU A 418 -36.75 38.63 -90.20
C LEU A 418 -36.27 40.02 -90.63
N ASN A 419 -35.09 40.46 -90.17
CA ASN A 419 -34.50 41.73 -90.57
C ASN A 419 -34.17 41.77 -92.06
N ILE A 420 -33.56 40.72 -92.61
CA ILE A 420 -33.28 40.59 -94.06
C ILE A 420 -34.60 40.65 -94.86
N LEU A 421 -35.66 40.00 -94.37
CA LEU A 421 -36.99 40.07 -94.99
C LEU A 421 -37.66 41.46 -94.85
N LYS A 422 -37.39 42.18 -93.75
CA LYS A 422 -37.83 43.58 -93.56
C LYS A 422 -37.09 44.55 -94.48
N GLU A 423 -35.78 44.37 -94.65
CA GLU A 423 -34.92 45.15 -95.55
C GLU A 423 -35.32 44.92 -97.01
N SER A 424 -35.50 43.66 -97.44
CA SER A 424 -35.97 43.35 -98.80
C SER A 424 -37.39 43.85 -99.12
N LYS A 425 -38.27 43.96 -98.11
CA LYS A 425 -39.58 44.61 -98.24
C LYS A 425 -39.47 46.14 -98.33
N ALA A 426 -38.49 46.75 -97.67
CA ALA A 426 -38.23 48.18 -97.73
C ALA A 426 -37.61 48.61 -99.07
N GLU A 427 -36.82 47.75 -99.71
CA GLU A 427 -36.19 47.99 -101.03
C GLU A 427 -37.16 47.82 -102.23
N ASN A 428 -38.30 47.13 -102.08
CA ASN A 428 -39.31 46.93 -103.13
C ASN A 428 -40.75 47.22 -102.63
N PRO A 429 -41.19 48.49 -102.63
CA PRO A 429 -42.47 48.90 -102.03
C PRO A 429 -43.72 48.69 -102.91
N GLU A 430 -43.59 48.26 -104.17
CA GLU A 430 -44.74 48.13 -105.09
C GLU A 430 -45.58 46.86 -104.85
N MET A 431 -46.90 47.05 -104.69
CA MET A 431 -47.89 46.00 -104.48
C MET A 431 -48.00 45.06 -105.70
N THR A 432 -47.22 43.99 -105.68
CA THR A 432 -47.39 42.83 -106.56
C THR A 432 -47.85 41.60 -105.75
N PRO A 433 -48.46 40.56 -106.36
CA PRO A 433 -48.84 39.31 -105.68
C PRO A 433 -47.69 38.64 -104.90
N ARG A 434 -46.44 38.98 -105.25
CA ARG A 434 -45.20 38.56 -104.57
C ARG A 434 -45.03 39.20 -103.17
N SER A 435 -45.62 40.37 -102.92
CA SER A 435 -45.62 41.12 -101.65
C SER A 435 -46.49 40.48 -100.56
N GLN A 436 -47.64 39.88 -100.94
CA GLN A 436 -48.50 39.14 -100.00
C GLN A 436 -47.80 37.88 -99.46
N ALA A 437 -47.12 37.12 -100.32
CA ALA A 437 -46.33 35.96 -99.91
C ALA A 437 -45.16 36.34 -98.98
N LEU A 438 -44.54 37.50 -99.19
CA LEU A 438 -43.49 38.04 -98.32
C LEU A 438 -44.04 38.43 -96.95
N SER A 439 -45.22 39.05 -96.91
CA SER A 439 -45.92 39.40 -95.65
C SER A 439 -46.35 38.17 -94.85
N GLU A 440 -46.82 37.10 -95.51
CA GLU A 440 -47.12 35.83 -94.84
C GLU A 440 -45.86 35.15 -94.28
N SER A 441 -44.74 35.23 -95.00
CA SER A 441 -43.43 34.73 -94.54
C SER A 441 -42.95 35.49 -93.30
N MET A 442 -43.09 36.83 -93.30
CA MET A 442 -42.81 37.67 -92.13
C MET A 442 -43.69 37.29 -90.93
N ASN A 443 -45.00 37.16 -91.13
CA ASN A 443 -45.92 36.78 -90.05
C ASN A 443 -45.62 35.38 -89.48
N LYS A 444 -45.22 34.42 -90.33
CA LYS A 444 -44.78 33.08 -89.90
C LYS A 444 -43.47 33.13 -89.10
N LEU A 445 -42.53 33.99 -89.50
CA LEU A 445 -41.28 34.22 -88.76
C LEU A 445 -41.52 34.92 -87.43
N GLU A 446 -42.40 35.93 -87.37
CA GLU A 446 -42.78 36.60 -86.12
C GLU A 446 -43.46 35.63 -85.14
N ALA A 447 -44.40 34.81 -85.60
CA ALA A 447 -45.01 33.77 -84.78
C ALA A 447 -44.00 32.70 -84.30
N SER A 448 -43.01 32.37 -85.13
CA SER A 448 -41.91 31.46 -84.77
C SER A 448 -40.98 32.08 -83.72
N ILE A 449 -40.65 33.37 -83.84
CA ILE A 449 -39.89 34.13 -82.86
C ILE A 449 -40.64 34.17 -81.53
N GLU A 450 -41.93 34.51 -81.53
CA GLU A 450 -42.74 34.55 -80.31
C GLU A 450 -42.82 33.17 -79.62
N LYS A 451 -42.97 32.09 -80.40
CA LYS A 451 -42.91 30.72 -79.89
C LYS A 451 -41.56 30.41 -79.24
N LEU A 452 -40.45 30.74 -79.90
CA LEU A 452 -39.10 30.54 -79.35
C LEU A 452 -38.85 31.41 -78.10
N GLU A 453 -39.37 32.63 -78.05
CA GLU A 453 -39.29 33.51 -76.87
C GLU A 453 -40.08 32.93 -75.69
N SER A 454 -41.27 32.38 -75.94
CA SER A 454 -42.07 31.71 -74.92
C SER A 454 -41.36 30.46 -74.37
N GLU A 455 -40.76 29.65 -75.25
CA GLU A 455 -40.01 28.45 -74.86
C GLU A 455 -38.73 28.82 -74.09
N ARG A 456 -38.04 29.88 -74.50
CA ARG A 456 -36.88 30.42 -73.77
C ARG A 456 -37.27 30.95 -72.40
N LYS A 457 -38.39 31.67 -72.28
CA LYS A 457 -38.92 32.14 -70.99
C LYS A 457 -39.24 30.97 -70.05
N ILE A 458 -39.87 29.91 -70.57
CA ILE A 458 -40.14 28.68 -69.80
C ILE A 458 -38.84 27.99 -69.37
N THR A 459 -37.84 27.92 -70.24
CA THR A 459 -36.52 27.33 -69.96
C THR A 459 -35.80 28.12 -68.87
N ARG A 460 -35.80 29.45 -68.92
CA ARG A 460 -35.24 30.32 -67.88
C ARG A 460 -35.94 30.19 -66.53
N ASN A 461 -37.27 30.04 -66.51
CA ASN A 461 -38.01 29.78 -65.28
C ASN A 461 -37.62 28.41 -64.67
N HIS A 462 -37.39 27.40 -65.51
CA HIS A 462 -36.86 26.11 -65.06
C HIS A 462 -35.43 26.23 -64.53
N ILE A 463 -34.55 26.99 -65.19
CA ILE A 463 -33.18 27.27 -64.70
C ILE A 463 -33.24 27.84 -63.29
N LYS A 464 -34.02 28.91 -63.06
CA LYS A 464 -34.14 29.53 -61.72
C LYS A 464 -34.65 28.56 -60.66
N ARG A 465 -35.62 27.70 -61.01
CA ARG A 465 -36.14 26.68 -60.09
C ARG A 465 -35.06 25.66 -59.74
N VAL A 466 -34.37 25.11 -60.75
CA VAL A 466 -33.29 24.13 -60.54
C VAL A 466 -32.13 24.76 -59.77
N GLU A 467 -31.77 26.02 -60.01
CA GLU A 467 -30.76 26.74 -59.22
C GLU A 467 -31.12 26.82 -57.73
N SER A 468 -32.39 27.09 -57.42
CA SER A 468 -32.86 27.11 -56.03
C SER A 468 -32.80 25.72 -55.38
N GLU A 469 -33.14 24.66 -56.12
CA GLU A 469 -33.05 23.26 -55.67
C GLU A 469 -31.59 22.82 -55.47
N VAL A 470 -30.68 23.21 -56.37
CA VAL A 470 -29.23 22.98 -56.22
C VAL A 470 -28.71 23.62 -54.95
N LYS A 471 -29.09 24.87 -54.68
CA LYS A 471 -28.70 25.57 -53.46
C LYS A 471 -29.20 24.83 -52.22
N GLN A 472 -30.49 24.48 -52.17
CA GLN A 472 -31.07 23.75 -51.05
C GLN A 472 -30.41 22.37 -50.84
N ALA A 473 -30.15 21.63 -51.91
CA ALA A 473 -29.45 20.35 -51.85
C ALA A 473 -28.00 20.52 -51.34
N ASN A 474 -27.33 21.60 -51.72
CA ASN A 474 -25.98 21.92 -51.26
C ASN A 474 -25.96 22.31 -49.78
N ASP A 475 -26.90 23.13 -49.32
CA ASP A 475 -27.03 23.54 -47.92
C ASP A 475 -27.28 22.32 -47.02
N ARG A 476 -28.24 21.46 -47.41
CA ARG A 476 -28.50 20.20 -46.68
C ARG A 476 -27.31 19.23 -46.71
N ALA A 477 -26.58 19.14 -47.82
CA ALA A 477 -25.37 18.33 -47.88
C ALA A 477 -24.30 18.89 -46.91
N TYR A 478 -24.15 20.20 -46.83
CA TYR A 478 -23.21 20.84 -45.91
C TYR A 478 -23.61 20.61 -44.45
N GLU A 479 -24.87 20.81 -44.09
CA GLU A 479 -25.41 20.53 -42.75
C GLU A 479 -25.10 19.09 -42.31
N ASN A 480 -25.44 18.10 -43.14
CA ASN A 480 -25.19 16.69 -42.82
C ASN A 480 -23.69 16.36 -42.76
N LYS A 481 -22.84 17.05 -43.54
CA LYS A 481 -21.38 16.91 -43.44
C LYS A 481 -20.88 17.45 -42.09
N VAL A 482 -21.38 18.60 -41.64
CA VAL A 482 -21.03 19.18 -40.34
C VAL A 482 -21.51 18.27 -39.22
N GLU A 483 -22.76 17.82 -39.24
CA GLU A 483 -23.31 16.90 -38.23
C GLU A 483 -22.51 15.60 -38.13
N MET A 484 -22.13 15.00 -39.27
CA MET A 484 -21.28 13.81 -39.30
C MET A 484 -19.95 14.06 -38.58
N VAL A 485 -19.28 15.18 -38.84
CA VAL A 485 -18.02 15.55 -38.18
C VAL A 485 -18.23 15.81 -36.69
N THR A 486 -19.31 16.50 -36.31
CA THR A 486 -19.65 16.76 -34.90
C THR A 486 -19.92 15.47 -34.14
N PHE A 487 -20.70 14.53 -34.70
CA PHE A 487 -20.96 13.23 -34.07
C PHE A 487 -19.69 12.38 -33.96
N ARG A 488 -18.82 12.42 -34.98
CA ARG A 488 -17.52 11.74 -34.93
C ARG A 488 -16.65 12.29 -33.80
N HIS A 489 -16.55 13.61 -33.67
CA HIS A 489 -15.76 14.23 -32.60
C HIS A 489 -16.32 13.89 -31.21
N GLN A 490 -17.64 14.01 -31.01
CA GLN A 490 -18.29 13.62 -29.75
C GLN A 490 -18.08 12.14 -29.41
N ARG A 491 -18.08 11.26 -30.42
CA ARG A 491 -17.80 9.83 -30.26
C ARG A 491 -16.38 9.61 -29.79
N GLU A 492 -15.41 10.24 -30.45
CA GLU A 492 -13.99 10.14 -30.10
C GLU A 492 -13.71 10.64 -28.68
N GLU A 493 -14.31 11.76 -28.26
CA GLU A 493 -14.21 12.26 -26.88
C GLU A 493 -14.85 11.29 -25.87
N THR A 494 -16.03 10.73 -26.18
CA THR A 494 -16.67 9.73 -25.31
C THR A 494 -15.84 8.44 -25.24
N GLU A 495 -15.17 8.04 -26.33
CA GLU A 495 -14.24 6.89 -26.36
C GLU A 495 -13.00 7.14 -25.51
N LYS A 496 -12.40 8.33 -25.54
CA LYS A 496 -11.30 8.70 -24.63
C LYS A 496 -11.73 8.61 -23.16
N GLU A 497 -12.91 9.13 -22.86
CA GLU A 497 -13.48 9.15 -21.50
C GLU A 497 -13.89 7.75 -21.03
N SER A 498 -14.26 6.84 -21.94
CA SER A 498 -14.45 5.41 -21.66
C SER A 498 -13.14 4.68 -21.38
N LYS A 499 -12.03 5.05 -22.07
CA LYS A 499 -10.70 4.47 -21.82
C LYS A 499 -10.14 4.92 -20.47
N ARG A 500 -10.37 6.18 -20.07
CA ARG A 500 -10.01 6.69 -18.73
C ARG A 500 -10.68 5.89 -17.62
N GLN A 501 -11.98 5.63 -17.73
CA GLN A 501 -12.70 4.77 -16.78
C GLN A 501 -12.21 3.33 -16.76
N GLU A 502 -11.75 2.80 -17.89
CA GLU A 502 -11.15 1.47 -17.92
C GLU A 502 -9.83 1.42 -17.13
N ALA A 503 -8.99 2.45 -17.27
CA ALA A 503 -7.79 2.59 -16.45
C ALA A 503 -8.11 2.74 -14.95
N GLU A 504 -9.14 3.51 -14.62
CA GLU A 504 -9.64 3.65 -13.24
C GLU A 504 -10.14 2.32 -12.66
N ILE A 505 -10.92 1.53 -13.42
CA ILE A 505 -11.36 0.19 -13.00
C ILE A 505 -10.17 -0.74 -12.73
N ILE A 506 -9.11 -0.67 -13.55
CA ILE A 506 -7.88 -1.45 -13.34
C ILE A 506 -7.21 -1.00 -12.04
N SER A 507 -7.03 0.31 -11.85
CA SER A 507 -6.45 0.89 -10.64
C SER A 507 -7.22 0.52 -9.36
N LEU A 508 -8.55 0.58 -9.38
CA LEU A 508 -9.40 0.18 -8.26
C LEU A 508 -9.24 -1.31 -7.93
N ARG A 509 -9.18 -2.18 -8.94
CA ARG A 509 -8.92 -3.62 -8.73
C ARG A 509 -7.56 -3.88 -8.12
N GLU A 510 -6.53 -3.17 -8.57
CA GLU A 510 -5.18 -3.27 -8.00
C GLU A 510 -5.15 -2.78 -6.54
N ARG A 511 -5.84 -1.68 -6.23
CA ARG A 511 -6.00 -1.21 -4.83
C ARG A 511 -6.72 -2.24 -3.96
N MET A 512 -7.79 -2.87 -4.44
CA MET A 512 -8.47 -3.95 -3.72
C MET A 512 -7.57 -5.18 -3.50
N ALA A 513 -6.84 -5.61 -4.53
CA ALA A 513 -5.91 -6.73 -4.42
C ALA A 513 -4.78 -6.46 -3.42
N ARG A 514 -4.29 -5.22 -3.37
CA ARG A 514 -3.37 -4.78 -2.33
C ARG A 514 -4.00 -4.93 -0.95
N LEU A 515 -5.21 -4.38 -0.72
CA LEU A 515 -5.88 -4.54 0.59
C LEU A 515 -6.09 -6.01 1.00
N ASP A 516 -6.32 -6.90 0.04
CA ASP A 516 -6.42 -8.35 0.32
C ASP A 516 -5.09 -8.94 0.78
N GLU A 517 -4.00 -8.67 0.05
CA GLU A 517 -2.64 -9.09 0.45
C GLU A 517 -2.26 -8.55 1.85
N LEU A 518 -2.68 -7.32 2.13
CA LEU A 518 -2.47 -6.66 3.41
C LEU A 518 -3.24 -7.34 4.55
N CYS A 519 -4.52 -7.65 4.34
CA CYS A 519 -5.32 -8.40 5.31
C CYS A 519 -4.73 -9.78 5.58
N GLU A 520 -4.26 -10.49 4.54
CA GLU A 520 -3.61 -11.81 4.69
C GLU A 520 -2.35 -11.73 5.55
N LYS A 521 -1.53 -10.68 5.37
CA LYS A 521 -0.35 -10.44 6.23
C LYS A 521 -0.73 -10.19 7.68
N LEU A 522 -1.73 -9.35 7.94
CA LEU A 522 -2.19 -9.06 9.31
C LEU A 522 -2.77 -10.31 9.98
N ILE A 523 -3.53 -11.14 9.25
CA ILE A 523 -4.02 -12.45 9.72
C ILE A 523 -2.84 -13.32 10.14
N LEU A 524 -1.80 -13.41 9.30
CA LEU A 524 -0.63 -14.22 9.60
C LEU A 524 0.10 -13.74 10.86
N VAL A 525 0.36 -12.43 11.00
CA VAL A 525 1.00 -11.87 12.21
C VAL A 525 0.17 -12.22 13.45
N ARG A 526 -1.13 -12.02 13.37
CA ARG A 526 -2.06 -12.33 14.46
C ARG A 526 -2.03 -13.81 14.82
N GLU A 527 -2.06 -14.70 13.84
CA GLU A 527 -1.96 -16.14 14.06
C GLU A 527 -0.64 -16.53 14.74
N LEU A 528 0.47 -15.96 14.29
CA LEU A 528 1.78 -16.20 14.90
C LEU A 528 1.84 -15.66 16.34
N LYS A 529 1.10 -14.59 16.67
CA LYS A 529 1.03 -14.05 18.03
C LYS A 529 0.16 -14.87 18.98
N ILE A 530 -1.00 -15.33 18.50
CA ILE A 530 -1.96 -16.06 19.32
C ILE A 530 -1.59 -17.53 19.45
N SER A 531 -1.06 -18.15 18.39
CA SER A 531 -0.79 -19.58 18.34
C SER A 531 0.70 -19.89 18.53
N PRO A 532 1.09 -20.50 19.67
CA PRO A 532 2.46 -20.94 19.89
C PRO A 532 2.92 -21.98 18.86
N GLU A 533 1.99 -22.78 18.33
CA GLU A 533 2.28 -23.76 17.29
C GLU A 533 2.54 -23.10 15.94
N ALA A 534 1.76 -22.07 15.58
CA ALA A 534 1.99 -21.29 14.36
C ALA A 534 3.35 -20.59 14.44
N TYR A 535 3.67 -19.97 15.58
CA TYR A 535 4.99 -19.37 15.81
C TYR A 535 6.13 -20.39 15.68
N ARG A 536 6.03 -21.56 16.33
CA ARG A 536 7.05 -22.63 16.21
C ARG A 536 7.16 -23.17 14.78
N LYS A 537 6.04 -23.27 14.06
CA LYS A 537 6.04 -23.68 12.65
C LYS A 537 6.76 -22.63 11.79
N GLY A 538 6.40 -21.36 11.94
CA GLY A 538 7.05 -20.26 11.23
C GLY A 538 8.55 -20.15 11.53
N LEU A 539 8.98 -20.36 12.78
CA LEU A 539 10.41 -20.44 13.14
C LEU A 539 11.11 -21.62 12.46
N ARG A 540 10.48 -22.80 12.39
CA ARG A 540 11.03 -23.95 11.68
C ARG A 540 11.14 -23.68 10.19
N ASP A 541 10.15 -23.02 9.61
CA ASP A 541 10.14 -22.67 8.19
C ASP A 541 11.18 -21.58 7.88
N MET A 542 11.36 -20.58 8.75
CA MET A 542 12.46 -19.61 8.69
C MET A 542 13.82 -20.28 8.75
N ARG A 543 14.07 -21.14 9.74
CA ARG A 543 15.35 -21.86 9.84
C ARG A 543 15.61 -22.76 8.63
N ARG A 544 14.57 -23.42 8.10
CA ARG A 544 14.67 -24.20 6.85
C ARG A 544 15.01 -23.31 5.67
N HIS A 545 14.41 -22.13 5.60
CA HIS A 545 14.65 -21.16 4.54
C HIS A 545 16.05 -20.55 4.64
N GLU A 546 16.53 -20.20 5.84
CA GLU A 546 17.90 -19.75 6.10
C GLU A 546 18.93 -20.84 5.77
N ALA A 547 18.68 -22.08 6.19
CA ALA A 547 19.50 -23.22 5.77
C ALA A 547 19.48 -23.39 4.24
N SER A 548 18.33 -23.21 3.60
CA SER A 548 18.21 -23.26 2.14
C SER A 548 18.97 -22.13 1.43
N LYS A 549 19.08 -20.95 2.06
CA LYS A 549 19.93 -19.85 1.58
C LYS A 549 21.40 -20.18 1.75
N ALA A 550 21.80 -20.65 2.93
CA ALA A 550 23.18 -21.00 3.24
C ALA A 550 23.70 -22.13 2.33
N ASP A 551 22.85 -23.11 2.01
CA ASP A 551 23.15 -24.23 1.11
C ASP A 551 23.01 -23.87 -0.38
N GLY A 552 22.60 -22.64 -0.71
CA GLY A 552 22.37 -22.17 -2.09
C GLY A 552 21.15 -22.78 -2.81
N THR A 553 20.42 -23.68 -2.16
CA THR A 553 19.26 -24.38 -2.73
C THR A 553 18.06 -23.46 -2.99
N GLN A 554 17.93 -22.35 -2.26
CA GLN A 554 16.93 -21.32 -2.54
C GLN A 554 17.20 -20.61 -3.87
N TYR A 555 18.46 -20.26 -4.15
CA TYR A 555 18.83 -19.64 -5.41
C TYR A 555 18.56 -20.55 -6.60
N LEU A 556 18.78 -21.86 -6.45
CA LEU A 556 18.38 -22.83 -7.45
C LEU A 556 16.86 -22.89 -7.63
N ASN A 557 16.08 -22.76 -6.56
CA ASN A 557 14.61 -22.74 -6.65
C ASN A 557 14.13 -21.54 -7.47
N ASP A 558 14.65 -20.35 -7.15
CA ASP A 558 14.29 -19.11 -7.84
C ASP A 558 14.73 -19.16 -9.31
N ALA A 559 15.92 -19.70 -9.58
CA ALA A 559 16.38 -19.94 -10.94
C ALA A 559 15.49 -20.92 -11.71
N CYS A 560 14.99 -21.99 -11.06
CA CYS A 560 14.05 -22.93 -11.68
C CYS A 560 12.69 -22.27 -11.99
N LEU A 561 12.16 -21.47 -11.05
CA LEU A 561 10.91 -20.73 -11.24
C LEU A 561 11.04 -19.69 -12.35
N GLN A 562 12.19 -19.01 -12.45
CA GLN A 562 12.48 -18.06 -13.53
C GLN A 562 12.66 -18.76 -14.88
N ALA A 563 13.28 -19.96 -14.90
CA ALA A 563 13.51 -20.72 -16.11
C ALA A 563 12.22 -21.32 -16.70
N ALA A 564 11.32 -21.83 -15.85
CA ALA A 564 10.16 -22.62 -16.28
C ALA A 564 9.25 -21.92 -17.32
N PRO A 565 8.81 -20.65 -17.14
CA PRO A 565 7.96 -19.96 -18.11
C PRO A 565 8.66 -19.72 -19.46
N ALA A 566 9.98 -19.61 -19.47
CA ALA A 566 10.77 -19.30 -20.68
C ALA A 566 11.16 -20.57 -21.48
N LEU A 567 10.93 -21.76 -20.91
CA LEU A 567 11.24 -23.04 -21.55
C LEU A 567 10.16 -23.49 -22.54
N GLY A 568 8.88 -23.38 -22.18
CA GLY A 568 7.74 -23.91 -22.96
C GLY A 568 8.00 -25.35 -23.41
N LYS A 569 7.69 -25.69 -24.66
CA LYS A 569 7.97 -27.00 -25.32
C LYS A 569 9.38 -27.57 -25.15
N LYS A 570 10.39 -26.74 -24.86
CA LYS A 570 11.79 -27.19 -24.76
C LYS A 570 12.14 -27.84 -23.41
N TRP A 571 11.21 -27.89 -22.45
CA TRP A 571 11.45 -28.52 -21.14
C TRP A 571 11.90 -29.99 -21.26
N ARG A 572 11.35 -30.75 -22.23
CA ARG A 572 11.76 -32.16 -22.47
C ARG A 572 13.24 -32.28 -22.82
N LYS A 573 13.71 -31.39 -23.70
CA LYS A 573 15.12 -31.33 -24.09
C LYS A 573 15.97 -30.94 -22.87
N LEU A 574 15.56 -29.92 -22.12
CA LEU A 574 16.29 -29.52 -20.92
C LEU A 574 16.44 -30.69 -19.93
N TYR A 575 15.36 -31.42 -19.65
CA TYR A 575 15.35 -32.53 -18.70
C TYR A 575 16.36 -33.64 -19.07
N PHE A 576 16.64 -33.82 -20.37
CA PHE A 576 17.70 -34.72 -20.81
C PHE A 576 19.11 -34.21 -20.54
N TYR A 577 19.35 -32.90 -20.57
CA TYR A 577 20.66 -32.30 -20.32
C TYR A 577 20.92 -31.96 -18.84
N LEU A 578 19.91 -32.03 -17.98
CA LEU A 578 20.09 -31.82 -16.55
C LEU A 578 21.00 -32.91 -15.94
N PRO A 579 21.96 -32.55 -15.09
CA PRO A 579 22.74 -33.52 -14.33
C PRO A 579 21.88 -34.14 -13.22
N PHE A 580 22.01 -35.44 -12.96
CA PHE A 580 21.25 -36.11 -11.89
C PHE A 580 22.23 -36.75 -10.91
N ASP A 581 21.90 -36.72 -9.62
CA ASP A 581 22.70 -37.35 -8.56
C ASP A 581 21.79 -38.13 -7.58
N PRO A 582 21.66 -39.47 -7.73
CA PRO A 582 22.53 -40.34 -8.55
C PRO A 582 22.27 -40.25 -10.06
N PRO A 583 23.26 -40.59 -10.92
CA PRO A 583 23.11 -40.56 -12.38
C PRO A 583 21.93 -41.42 -12.87
N ARG A 584 21.06 -40.80 -13.68
CA ARG A 584 19.92 -41.48 -14.31
C ARG A 584 20.20 -41.83 -15.77
N THR A 585 19.93 -43.09 -16.13
CA THR A 585 20.00 -43.59 -17.51
C THR A 585 18.96 -42.94 -18.42
N VAL A 586 19.20 -42.98 -19.74
CA VAL A 586 18.32 -42.41 -20.76
C VAL A 586 16.88 -42.95 -20.63
N ASP A 587 16.71 -44.26 -20.42
CA ASP A 587 15.38 -44.88 -20.27
C ASP A 587 14.64 -44.40 -19.02
N LYS A 588 15.36 -44.16 -17.92
CA LYS A 588 14.77 -43.63 -16.69
C LYS A 588 14.33 -42.17 -16.88
N ARG A 589 15.07 -41.37 -17.64
CA ARG A 589 14.70 -39.98 -17.98
C ARG A 589 13.51 -39.96 -18.95
N GLN A 590 13.51 -40.84 -19.96
CA GLN A 590 12.39 -40.96 -20.91
C GLN A 590 11.10 -41.38 -20.19
N ARG A 591 11.17 -42.34 -19.25
CA ARG A 591 10.01 -42.71 -18.42
C ARG A 591 9.50 -41.55 -17.57
N ASP A 592 10.38 -40.72 -17.02
CA ASP A 592 9.95 -39.53 -16.27
C ASP A 592 9.21 -38.53 -17.16
N ILE A 593 9.69 -38.31 -18.39
CA ILE A 593 9.06 -37.43 -19.37
C ILE A 593 7.67 -37.96 -19.74
N ILE A 594 7.54 -39.25 -20.03
CA ILE A 594 6.24 -39.89 -20.32
C ILE A 594 5.27 -39.72 -19.15
N LEU A 595 5.77 -39.89 -17.92
CA LEU A 595 4.94 -39.71 -16.71
C LEU A 595 4.51 -38.25 -16.53
N LEU A 596 5.40 -37.29 -16.77
CA LEU A 596 5.08 -35.86 -16.73
C LEU A 596 4.08 -35.47 -17.82
N ASP A 597 4.22 -35.99 -19.05
CA ASP A 597 3.28 -35.79 -20.16
C ASP A 597 1.90 -36.41 -19.85
N THR A 598 1.88 -37.58 -19.21
CA THR A 598 0.64 -38.24 -18.77
C THR A 598 -0.05 -37.42 -17.68
N LEU A 599 0.71 -36.87 -16.72
CA LEU A 599 0.19 -35.98 -15.69
C LEU A 599 -0.35 -34.68 -16.27
N ALA A 600 0.36 -34.11 -17.25
CA ALA A 600 -0.07 -32.90 -17.95
C ALA A 600 -1.41 -33.11 -18.64
N SER A 601 -1.56 -34.23 -19.36
CA SER A 601 -2.77 -34.58 -20.10
C SER A 601 -3.96 -34.88 -19.18
N ARG A 602 -3.73 -35.42 -17.98
CA ARG A 602 -4.81 -35.73 -17.02
C ARG A 602 -5.32 -34.52 -16.25
N LYS A 603 -4.53 -33.45 -16.14
CA LYS A 603 -4.81 -32.28 -15.31
C LYS A 603 -4.92 -30.97 -16.11
N ASP A 604 -4.97 -31.05 -17.44
CA ASP A 604 -4.98 -29.92 -18.35
C ASP A 604 -3.89 -28.88 -18.06
N LEU A 605 -2.67 -29.35 -17.72
CA LEU A 605 -1.56 -28.46 -17.38
C LEU A 605 -0.98 -27.79 -18.62
N THR A 606 -0.72 -26.49 -18.51
CA THR A 606 0.02 -25.71 -19.52
C THR A 606 1.47 -26.15 -19.61
N GLU A 607 2.13 -25.92 -20.75
CA GLU A 607 3.54 -26.30 -20.95
C GLU A 607 4.49 -25.69 -19.92
N ASN A 608 4.16 -24.50 -19.41
CA ASN A 608 4.93 -23.81 -18.37
C ASN A 608 4.81 -24.51 -17.02
N GLU A 609 3.62 -24.99 -16.67
CA GLU A 609 3.40 -25.78 -15.46
C GLU A 609 4.11 -27.14 -15.55
N VAL A 610 4.10 -27.78 -16.72
CA VAL A 610 4.86 -29.02 -16.93
C VAL A 610 6.36 -28.79 -16.84
N ALA A 611 6.87 -27.68 -17.40
CA ALA A 611 8.27 -27.29 -17.23
C ALA A 611 8.63 -27.09 -15.76
N THR A 612 7.77 -26.43 -14.99
CA THR A 612 7.93 -26.24 -13.53
C THR A 612 7.99 -27.58 -12.82
N LYS A 613 7.03 -28.48 -13.09
CA LYS A 613 6.99 -29.83 -12.51
C LYS A 613 8.22 -30.68 -12.89
N SER A 614 8.76 -30.48 -14.09
CA SER A 614 9.99 -31.16 -14.52
C SER A 614 11.22 -30.70 -13.73
N LEU A 615 11.35 -29.40 -13.47
CA LEU A 615 12.45 -28.84 -12.68
C LEU A 615 12.31 -29.17 -11.19
N GLU A 616 11.08 -29.15 -10.65
CA GLU A 616 10.78 -29.67 -9.31
C GLU A 616 11.23 -31.13 -9.17
N LYS A 617 10.86 -31.97 -10.14
CA LYS A 617 11.25 -33.38 -10.16
C LYS A 617 12.76 -33.56 -10.25
N TRP A 618 13.43 -32.81 -11.11
CA TRP A 618 14.89 -32.83 -11.20
C TRP A 618 15.55 -32.50 -9.84
N ARG A 619 15.09 -31.46 -9.16
CA ARG A 619 15.60 -31.07 -7.83
C ARG A 619 15.48 -32.18 -6.79
N THR A 620 14.41 -32.98 -6.83
CA THR A 620 14.29 -34.13 -5.91
C THR A 620 15.38 -35.17 -6.08
N PHE A 621 15.97 -35.27 -7.28
CA PHE A 621 17.07 -36.19 -7.63
C PHE A 621 18.43 -35.49 -7.74
N HIS A 622 18.55 -34.23 -7.35
CA HIS A 622 19.80 -33.49 -7.45
C HIS A 622 19.93 -32.55 -6.26
N ARG A 623 20.02 -33.15 -5.06
CA ARG A 623 19.98 -32.45 -3.77
C ARG A 623 21.15 -31.47 -3.57
N HIS A 624 22.28 -31.73 -4.22
CA HIS A 624 23.49 -30.89 -4.18
C HIS A 624 23.68 -30.05 -5.45
N GLY A 625 22.69 -30.02 -6.35
CA GLY A 625 22.76 -29.22 -7.56
C GLY A 625 22.78 -27.73 -7.29
N GLY A 626 23.59 -27.00 -8.04
CA GLY A 626 23.67 -25.54 -7.99
C GLY A 626 22.97 -24.85 -9.17
N VAL A 627 22.84 -23.53 -9.10
CA VAL A 627 22.35 -22.69 -10.21
C VAL A 627 23.19 -22.91 -11.49
N LEU A 628 24.49 -23.18 -11.33
CA LEU A 628 25.41 -23.45 -12.43
C LEU A 628 25.01 -24.67 -13.26
N ASP A 629 24.54 -25.73 -12.62
CA ASP A 629 24.10 -26.96 -13.29
C ASP A 629 22.90 -26.70 -14.21
N LEU A 630 21.96 -25.87 -13.73
CA LEU A 630 20.83 -25.41 -14.52
C LEU A 630 21.28 -24.53 -15.69
N THR A 631 22.20 -23.59 -15.47
CA THR A 631 22.65 -22.67 -16.53
C THR A 631 23.46 -23.38 -17.61
N LEU A 632 24.28 -24.37 -17.25
CA LEU A 632 24.98 -25.25 -18.18
C LEU A 632 23.99 -26.07 -19.02
N ALA A 633 22.98 -26.68 -18.40
CA ALA A 633 21.94 -27.41 -19.13
C ALA A 633 21.12 -26.50 -20.06
N LEU A 634 20.84 -25.26 -19.64
CA LEU A 634 20.18 -24.25 -20.47
C LEU A 634 21.02 -23.85 -21.70
N ARG A 635 22.34 -23.71 -21.53
CA ARG A 635 23.27 -23.47 -22.66
C ARG A 635 23.30 -24.65 -23.64
N ALA A 636 23.27 -25.88 -23.12
CA ALA A 636 23.24 -27.10 -23.95
C ALA A 636 22.01 -27.18 -24.86
N ILE A 637 20.88 -26.56 -24.47
CA ILE A 637 19.68 -26.44 -25.32
C ILE A 637 19.57 -25.10 -26.07
N HIS A 638 20.67 -24.36 -26.17
CA HIS A 638 20.78 -23.05 -26.83
C HIS A 638 19.87 -21.96 -26.25
N LYS A 639 19.61 -21.97 -24.94
CA LYS A 639 18.89 -20.91 -24.21
C LYS A 639 19.85 -19.95 -23.51
N ASN A 640 20.90 -19.50 -24.23
CA ASN A 640 21.99 -18.68 -23.69
C ASN A 640 21.52 -17.38 -23.03
N GLY A 641 20.51 -16.71 -23.61
CA GLY A 641 19.96 -15.48 -23.03
C GLY A 641 19.21 -15.69 -21.71
N LEU A 642 18.60 -16.86 -21.52
CA LEU A 642 17.95 -17.22 -20.25
C LEU A 642 19.00 -17.63 -19.20
N ALA A 643 20.01 -18.39 -19.62
CA ALA A 643 21.13 -18.76 -18.76
C ALA A 643 21.86 -17.52 -18.22
N ARG A 644 22.20 -16.54 -19.09
CA ARG A 644 22.81 -15.27 -18.66
C ARG A 644 21.92 -14.50 -17.69
N LYS A 645 20.62 -14.37 -17.97
CA LYS A 645 19.68 -13.69 -17.06
C LYS A 645 19.66 -14.32 -15.66
N ILE A 646 19.67 -15.65 -15.58
CA ILE A 646 19.71 -16.37 -14.30
C ILE A 646 21.04 -16.14 -13.59
N GLU A 647 22.16 -16.15 -14.31
CA GLU A 647 23.49 -15.87 -13.76
C GLU A 647 23.62 -14.43 -13.27
N ASP A 648 23.12 -13.45 -14.02
CA ASP A 648 23.12 -12.04 -13.63
C ASP A 648 22.25 -11.84 -12.36
N CYS A 649 21.08 -12.49 -12.30
CA CYS A 649 20.24 -12.50 -11.10
C CYS A 649 20.93 -13.16 -9.90
N TYR A 650 21.65 -14.26 -10.12
CA TYR A 650 22.36 -14.99 -9.08
C TYR A 650 23.59 -14.23 -8.57
N ALA A 651 24.37 -13.61 -9.47
CA ALA A 651 25.52 -12.78 -9.13
C ALA A 651 25.10 -11.56 -8.28
N ALA A 652 24.03 -10.88 -8.68
CA ALA A 652 23.46 -9.76 -7.92
C ALA A 652 22.91 -10.17 -6.53
N GLN A 653 22.64 -11.47 -6.31
CA GLN A 653 22.23 -12.01 -5.01
C GLN A 653 23.43 -12.42 -4.14
N LEU A 654 24.58 -12.74 -4.72
CA LEU A 654 25.83 -13.06 -3.99
C LEU A 654 26.60 -11.81 -3.56
N GLU A 655 26.41 -10.67 -4.25
CA GLU A 655 27.02 -9.38 -3.90
C GLU A 655 26.29 -8.64 -2.76
N LYS A 656 25.13 -9.14 -2.34
CA LYS A 656 24.35 -8.63 -1.21
C LYS A 656 24.55 -9.50 0.01
#